data_AF-A0A2R6K0E7-F1
#
_entry.id   AF-A0A2R6K0E7-F1
#
_cell.length_a   1.000
_cell.length_b   1.000
_cell.length_c   1.000
_cell.angle_alpha   90.00
_cell.angle_beta   90.00
_cell.angle_gamma   90.00
#
_symmetry.space_group_name_H-M   'P 1'
#
loop_
_entity.id
_entity.type
_entity.pdbx_description
1 polymer ?
#
loop_
_entity_poly.entity_id
_entity_poly.type
_entity_poly.pdbx_seq_one_letter_code
_entity_poly.pdbx_strand_id
1 'polypeptide(L)'
;MMVKQSRAVFLVTILIASAVGGVALAGNAVASADASVEVSPADPGATATHDIRAVVESNDDSNSLNSVEVDYSVDGNFDGTVSNVDQSDVVTAEIERSDGSVVDVSDDLDSVSGSNNGETLAIGFGGSYSLSEGDVVHVVYDAAENPQSSGTYDVDVAVNVQSTDNPTTTTYSIGDGDDSNDTDGDGLDDSLEESLGTDIDSADTDGDGIDDGVETDGGSAVDTDGDETIDALDDDSDDDGISDSTEGATDADGDGTADYRDVDSDGDGTFDSTEGTNDADGDNVPNYLDTDNDGDGIADAVEGTDDADGDSTPNYLDADSDEDAIPDSTEGDADADADGTPDFLDADSDGDGILDSAEGTNDADSDGVPNYLDTDADGDGIPDSTEGTTDTDGDSPADYLQTDSDNDGIPDATESTEDADGDGVPNYQDADSAGDGITDSTEGTDDADDDDVPNYLDTDNDGDGIPDATEGTNDADDGVPNYLDTDSDGDGITDSTEGTDDTDGDSTPNYLDTDSDEDGLLDSVEGTDDVDGDEAPNYLDADSDDDGILDSTEKTNDVDEDGTPNFIDTDSDGDSIPDSTEGTTDTDGDSPADYLQTDSDNDGISDAIEGTNDADGDGVANYRDFDADGDGIPDSAEGTDDADGDGAPNYLDTDNDGDGIPDATEGTNDADSDGIKNYLDTDSDGDGIADSVEGTNDSDDDSTPNYLDTDSDEDELLDGAEGTGDVDGDGAPNYLDADSDGDGVLDSTEGTNDADGDDVPNYLDTDSDGDGITDSTEGTTDTDGDSPADYLDTDSDNDGIADSVEGTEDVDGDGLPNYRDLDSDGDGTSDETEGTDDADGDGVPNYLDSDDSTSN
;
A
#
# COMPACT_ATOMS: atom_id res chain seq x y z
N MET A 1 -7.07 -25.88 1.82
CA MET A 1 -6.96 -25.03 3.02
C MET A 1 -6.83 -25.95 4.24
N MET A 2 -5.77 -25.96 5.07
CA MET A 2 -4.75 -24.94 5.40
C MET A 2 -5.38 -23.71 6.09
N VAL A 3 -4.82 -23.05 7.10
CA VAL A 3 -3.49 -23.20 7.77
C VAL A 3 -3.70 -23.54 9.27
N LYS A 4 -2.64 -23.62 10.09
CA LYS A 4 -2.71 -23.63 11.56
C LYS A 4 -2.11 -22.33 12.10
N GLN A 5 -2.68 -21.77 13.17
CA GLN A 5 -1.91 -20.87 14.03
C GLN A 5 -0.71 -21.60 14.67
N SER A 6 0.38 -20.88 14.85
CA SER A 6 1.57 -21.28 15.60
C SER A 6 2.01 -20.10 16.47
N ARG A 7 2.36 -20.36 17.74
CA ARG A 7 3.11 -19.40 18.55
C ARG A 7 4.49 -20.00 18.79
N ALA A 8 5.52 -19.32 18.30
CA ALA A 8 6.91 -19.59 18.61
C ALA A 8 7.40 -18.59 19.65
N VAL A 9 8.39 -18.98 20.43
CA VAL A 9 9.26 -18.08 21.21
C VAL A 9 10.66 -18.47 20.79
N PHE A 10 11.39 -17.53 20.20
CA PHE A 10 12.79 -17.76 19.83
C PHE A 10 13.70 -17.46 21.02
N LEU A 11 14.84 -18.12 21.04
CA LEU A 11 16.01 -17.72 21.81
C LEU A 11 17.20 -18.00 20.89
N VAL A 12 17.93 -16.97 20.50
CA VAL A 12 19.01 -17.08 19.51
C VAL A 12 20.25 -17.70 20.15
N THR A 13 20.99 -18.48 19.38
CA THR A 13 22.39 -18.81 19.67
C THR A 13 23.10 -18.95 18.32
N ILE A 14 24.10 -18.11 18.08
CA ILE A 14 24.69 -17.90 16.75
C ILE A 14 25.47 -19.15 16.30
N LEU A 15 25.39 -19.46 15.00
CA LEU A 15 26.11 -20.56 14.36
C LEU A 15 26.53 -20.12 12.95
N ILE A 16 27.70 -19.48 12.84
CA ILE A 16 28.29 -19.11 11.55
C ILE A 16 29.05 -20.32 10.98
N ALA A 17 28.76 -20.65 9.71
CA ALA A 17 29.42 -21.73 8.98
C ALA A 17 29.65 -21.32 7.52
N SER A 18 30.71 -20.54 7.27
CA SER A 18 31.08 -20.09 5.92
C SER A 18 31.84 -21.18 5.16
N ALA A 19 31.34 -21.55 3.98
CA ALA A 19 31.92 -22.61 3.15
C ALA A 19 32.95 -22.08 2.14
N VAL A 20 34.07 -22.81 1.96
CA VAL A 20 35.13 -22.45 0.99
C VAL A 20 35.22 -23.48 -0.16
N GLY A 21 35.13 -22.99 -1.40
CA GLY A 21 34.86 -23.78 -2.61
C GLY A 21 36.00 -24.03 -3.61
N GLY A 22 37.27 -24.01 -3.20
CA GLY A 22 38.44 -24.29 -4.08
C GLY A 22 39.00 -23.07 -4.83
N VAL A 23 40.10 -23.17 -5.60
CA VAL A 23 40.72 -24.36 -6.22
C VAL A 23 42.29 -24.30 -6.27
N ALA A 24 42.91 -25.27 -5.58
CA ALA A 24 44.13 -26.02 -5.95
C ALA A 24 45.60 -25.50 -5.76
N LEU A 25 46.39 -26.43 -5.21
CA LEU A 25 47.85 -26.67 -5.33
C LEU A 25 48.83 -25.76 -4.54
N ALA A 26 49.89 -26.26 -3.89
CA ALA A 26 50.42 -27.64 -3.89
C ALA A 26 51.18 -28.05 -2.59
N GLY A 27 50.56 -28.97 -1.84
CA GLY A 27 51.15 -30.08 -1.07
C GLY A 27 52.54 -29.99 -0.44
N ASN A 28 52.58 -30.20 0.88
CA ASN A 28 53.61 -30.99 1.53
C ASN A 28 52.94 -31.97 2.52
N ALA A 29 53.51 -33.17 2.71
CA ALA A 29 52.88 -34.20 3.54
C ALA A 29 53.55 -34.28 4.93
N VAL A 30 52.76 -34.03 5.97
CA VAL A 30 53.12 -34.33 7.37
C VAL A 30 52.49 -35.67 7.76
N ALA A 31 53.14 -36.42 8.64
CA ALA A 31 52.60 -37.69 9.13
C ALA A 31 51.61 -37.43 10.27
N SER A 32 50.52 -38.21 10.33
CA SER A 32 49.71 -38.28 11.55
C SER A 32 50.60 -38.74 12.69
N ALA A 33 50.56 -38.04 13.82
CA ALA A 33 50.86 -38.64 15.10
C ALA A 33 49.65 -39.46 15.54
N ASP A 34 49.88 -40.52 16.29
CA ASP A 34 48.80 -41.39 16.78
C ASP A 34 48.17 -40.85 18.09
N ALA A 35 48.79 -39.83 18.70
CA ALA A 35 48.20 -38.97 19.75
C ALA A 35 48.86 -37.57 19.80
N SER A 36 48.12 -36.57 20.28
CA SER A 36 48.58 -35.20 20.55
C SER A 36 48.13 -34.69 21.92
N VAL A 37 48.91 -33.78 22.51
CA VAL A 37 48.65 -33.13 23.80
C VAL A 37 49.05 -31.67 23.68
N GLU A 38 48.10 -30.75 23.79
CA GLU A 38 48.35 -29.30 23.84
C GLU A 38 47.97 -28.73 25.22
N VAL A 39 48.60 -27.61 25.60
CA VAL A 39 48.48 -27.03 26.95
C VAL A 39 48.45 -25.51 26.91
N SER A 40 47.55 -24.89 27.69
CA SER A 40 47.50 -23.44 27.85
C SER A 40 47.12 -23.03 29.28
N PRO A 41 47.82 -22.06 29.90
CA PRO A 41 49.04 -21.39 29.42
C PRO A 41 50.28 -22.29 29.56
N ALA A 42 51.34 -21.98 28.81
CA ALA A 42 52.58 -22.76 28.75
C ALA A 42 53.66 -22.32 29.76
N ASP A 43 53.25 -21.73 30.89
CA ASP A 43 54.18 -21.20 31.90
C ASP A 43 54.63 -22.23 32.95
N PRO A 44 55.84 -22.09 33.52
CA PRO A 44 56.31 -22.95 34.61
C PRO A 44 55.41 -22.85 35.84
N GLY A 45 54.72 -23.94 36.18
CA GLY A 45 53.89 -24.06 37.38
C GLY A 45 52.51 -23.38 37.31
N ALA A 46 52.04 -22.96 36.14
CA ALA A 46 50.67 -22.51 35.96
C ALA A 46 49.65 -23.64 36.16
N THR A 47 48.39 -23.28 36.44
CA THR A 47 47.25 -24.19 36.28
C THR A 47 46.69 -24.02 34.86
N ALA A 48 46.51 -25.10 34.13
CA ALA A 48 46.31 -25.11 32.68
C ALA A 48 45.20 -26.07 32.24
N THR A 49 44.65 -25.79 31.07
CA THR A 49 43.78 -26.70 30.29
C THR A 49 44.65 -27.61 29.44
N HIS A 50 44.28 -28.89 29.35
CA HIS A 50 44.95 -29.91 28.54
C HIS A 50 43.96 -30.50 27.52
N ASP A 51 44.27 -30.38 26.23
CA ASP A 51 43.54 -31.06 25.14
C ASP A 51 44.29 -32.34 24.75
N ILE A 52 43.60 -33.49 24.82
CA ILE A 52 44.16 -34.81 24.54
C ILE A 52 43.38 -35.47 23.39
N ARG A 53 44.04 -35.75 22.27
CA ARG A 53 43.47 -36.47 21.12
C ARG A 53 44.27 -37.74 20.85
N ALA A 54 43.62 -38.90 20.76
CA ALA A 54 44.28 -40.19 20.55
C ALA A 54 43.54 -41.07 19.54
N VAL A 55 44.26 -41.61 18.56
CA VAL A 55 43.71 -42.50 17.52
C VAL A 55 43.64 -43.94 18.05
N VAL A 56 42.53 -44.64 17.80
CA VAL A 56 42.35 -46.04 18.18
C VAL A 56 43.15 -46.96 17.26
N GLU A 57 44.20 -47.59 17.79
CA GLU A 57 44.99 -48.61 17.10
C GLU A 57 44.32 -49.99 17.08
N SER A 58 44.68 -50.81 16.08
CA SER A 58 44.17 -52.18 15.79
C SER A 58 44.24 -53.22 16.93
N ASN A 59 44.88 -52.88 18.05
CA ASN A 59 44.95 -53.68 19.29
C ASN A 59 43.91 -53.27 20.33
N ASP A 60 43.47 -52.02 20.32
CA ASP A 60 42.53 -51.44 21.27
C ASP A 60 41.08 -51.43 20.73
N ASP A 61 40.91 -51.85 19.47
CA ASP A 61 39.68 -52.40 18.86
C ASP A 61 38.89 -53.26 19.84
N SER A 62 37.84 -52.67 20.40
CA SER A 62 37.15 -53.20 21.56
C SER A 62 35.65 -53.14 21.40
N ASN A 63 34.98 -54.09 22.06
CA ASN A 63 33.51 -54.11 22.14
C ASN A 63 32.99 -52.92 22.98
N SER A 64 33.85 -52.20 23.70
CA SER A 64 33.59 -50.88 24.25
C SER A 64 34.87 -50.07 24.55
N LEU A 65 34.80 -48.75 24.55
CA LEU A 65 35.61 -47.85 25.39
C LEU A 65 35.31 -48.14 26.88
N ASN A 66 36.34 -48.19 27.72
CA ASN A 66 36.23 -48.40 29.16
C ASN A 66 37.17 -47.48 29.97
N SER A 67 38.23 -46.97 29.35
CA SER A 67 39.17 -46.04 29.98
C SER A 67 40.03 -45.28 28.97
N VAL A 68 40.48 -44.09 29.37
CA VAL A 68 41.64 -43.37 28.83
C VAL A 68 42.60 -43.09 29.99
N GLU A 69 43.89 -43.30 29.78
CA GLU A 69 44.95 -43.03 30.78
C GLU A 69 46.02 -42.14 30.14
N VAL A 70 46.40 -41.07 30.84
CA VAL A 70 47.40 -40.07 30.40
C VAL A 70 48.49 -40.00 31.46
N ASP A 71 49.71 -40.42 31.13
CA ASP A 71 50.84 -40.51 32.06
C ASP A 71 51.94 -39.49 31.71
N TYR A 72 52.10 -38.49 32.56
CA TYR A 72 53.15 -37.46 32.47
C TYR A 72 54.47 -37.92 33.11
N SER A 73 54.53 -39.13 33.67
CA SER A 73 55.72 -39.64 34.35
C SER A 73 56.83 -40.19 33.43
N VAL A 74 56.64 -40.17 32.10
CA VAL A 74 57.50 -40.83 31.09
C VAL A 74 58.98 -40.49 31.25
N ASP A 75 59.31 -39.20 31.29
CA ASP A 75 60.68 -38.69 31.48
C ASP A 75 61.16 -38.73 32.94
N GLY A 76 60.24 -38.87 33.90
CA GLY A 76 60.52 -38.80 35.33
C GLY A 76 60.99 -37.42 35.82
N ASN A 77 60.75 -36.35 35.05
CA ASN A 77 61.09 -34.96 35.39
C ASN A 77 59.87 -34.04 35.53
N PHE A 78 58.65 -34.52 35.26
CA PHE A 78 57.41 -33.79 35.52
C PHE A 78 57.25 -33.56 37.04
N ASP A 79 57.14 -32.31 37.47
CA ASP A 79 56.95 -31.91 38.87
C ASP A 79 55.71 -31.03 39.11
N GLY A 80 54.80 -31.01 38.12
CA GLY A 80 53.43 -30.52 38.24
C GLY A 80 52.47 -31.56 38.84
N THR A 81 51.16 -31.44 38.62
CA THR A 81 50.17 -32.40 39.16
C THR A 81 48.81 -32.39 38.47
N VAL A 82 48.34 -33.58 38.06
CA VAL A 82 46.93 -33.88 37.67
C VAL A 82 46.10 -34.47 38.83
N SER A 83 46.57 -34.37 40.09
CA SER A 83 45.80 -34.78 41.28
C SER A 83 44.56 -33.93 41.57
N ASN A 84 44.48 -32.75 40.95
CA ASN A 84 43.44 -31.75 41.22
C ASN A 84 42.20 -32.00 40.35
N VAL A 85 42.36 -32.66 39.19
CA VAL A 85 41.32 -32.97 38.20
C VAL A 85 40.35 -34.02 38.77
N ASP A 86 39.07 -33.67 38.88
CA ASP A 86 37.97 -34.59 39.18
C ASP A 86 36.96 -34.70 38.01
N GLN A 87 35.79 -35.28 38.27
CA GLN A 87 34.79 -35.55 37.23
C GLN A 87 34.10 -34.28 36.70
N SER A 88 34.16 -33.16 37.42
CA SER A 88 33.64 -31.87 36.94
C SER A 88 34.66 -31.03 36.16
N ASP A 89 35.93 -31.40 36.15
CA ASP A 89 36.99 -30.71 35.40
C ASP A 89 37.23 -31.33 34.00
N VAL A 90 36.51 -32.40 33.64
CA VAL A 90 36.49 -32.94 32.27
C VAL A 90 35.46 -32.16 31.45
N VAL A 91 35.96 -31.30 30.57
CA VAL A 91 35.16 -30.38 29.74
C VAL A 91 34.47 -31.14 28.60
N THR A 92 35.19 -32.08 27.98
CA THR A 92 34.75 -32.83 26.79
C THR A 92 35.27 -34.26 26.87
N ALA A 93 34.46 -35.26 26.51
CA ALA A 93 34.92 -36.63 26.23
C ALA A 93 34.09 -37.26 25.09
N GLU A 94 34.68 -37.41 23.90
CA GLU A 94 33.98 -37.84 22.69
C GLU A 94 34.72 -38.93 21.91
N ILE A 95 33.98 -39.63 21.05
CA ILE A 95 34.50 -40.56 20.04
C ILE A 95 34.16 -40.01 18.64
N GLU A 96 35.13 -39.41 17.96
CA GLU A 96 35.03 -39.06 16.54
C GLU A 96 35.23 -40.34 15.71
N ARG A 97 34.32 -40.66 14.76
CA ARG A 97 34.48 -41.85 13.91
C ARG A 97 35.05 -41.56 12.54
N SER A 98 35.62 -42.59 11.93
CA SER A 98 36.16 -42.54 10.56
C SER A 98 35.12 -42.26 9.45
N ASP A 99 33.83 -42.16 9.78
CA ASP A 99 32.75 -41.71 8.88
C ASP A 99 32.31 -40.25 9.11
N GLY A 100 32.96 -39.53 10.04
CA GLY A 100 32.64 -38.16 10.43
C GLY A 100 31.54 -38.05 11.50
N SER A 101 31.00 -39.16 12.01
CA SER A 101 30.05 -39.12 13.13
C SER A 101 30.76 -39.02 14.48
N VAL A 102 30.47 -37.96 15.24
CA VAL A 102 30.91 -37.82 16.63
C VAL A 102 29.88 -38.46 17.57
N VAL A 103 30.35 -39.11 18.64
CA VAL A 103 29.51 -39.58 19.76
C VAL A 103 30.13 -39.14 21.07
N ASP A 104 29.45 -38.21 21.72
CA ASP A 104 29.69 -37.83 23.11
C ASP A 104 29.53 -39.05 24.06
N VAL A 105 30.49 -39.17 24.98
CA VAL A 105 30.57 -40.18 26.03
C VAL A 105 30.80 -39.58 27.42
N SER A 106 30.77 -38.25 27.56
CA SER A 106 30.96 -37.50 28.81
C SER A 106 29.93 -37.91 29.88
N ASP A 107 28.70 -38.22 29.45
CA ASP A 107 27.59 -38.66 30.30
C ASP A 107 27.75 -40.09 30.89
N ASP A 108 28.70 -40.92 30.41
CA ASP A 108 28.95 -42.31 30.89
C ASP A 108 30.29 -42.46 31.64
N LEU A 109 30.83 -41.37 32.18
CA LEU A 109 32.01 -41.37 33.06
C LEU A 109 31.72 -42.11 34.39
N ASP A 110 32.37 -43.26 34.62
CA ASP A 110 32.28 -44.08 35.85
C ASP A 110 33.29 -43.64 36.92
N SER A 111 34.44 -43.07 36.52
CA SER A 111 35.43 -42.49 37.44
C SER A 111 36.48 -41.60 36.76
N VAL A 112 36.79 -40.45 37.34
CA VAL A 112 38.04 -39.70 37.08
C VAL A 112 38.92 -39.77 38.33
N SER A 113 40.22 -40.03 38.17
CA SER A 113 41.15 -39.99 39.31
C SER A 113 42.63 -39.82 38.92
N GLY A 114 43.30 -38.89 39.59
CA GLY A 114 44.75 -38.80 39.63
C GLY A 114 45.40 -40.02 40.31
N SER A 115 46.47 -40.51 39.70
CA SER A 115 47.25 -41.71 40.00
C SER A 115 48.75 -41.34 40.05
N ASN A 116 49.62 -42.30 40.38
CA ASN A 116 51.08 -42.14 40.49
C ASN A 116 51.53 -40.83 41.20
N ASN A 117 51.02 -40.56 42.41
CA ASN A 117 51.25 -39.32 43.19
C ASN A 117 50.75 -38.00 42.59
N GLY A 118 50.08 -38.02 41.43
CA GLY A 118 49.69 -36.84 40.66
C GLY A 118 50.33 -36.76 39.28
N GLU A 119 51.11 -37.77 38.88
CA GLU A 119 51.83 -37.80 37.60
C GLU A 119 51.02 -38.48 36.47
N THR A 120 49.89 -39.13 36.78
CA THR A 120 49.08 -39.89 35.80
C THR A 120 47.58 -39.62 36.02
N LEU A 121 46.81 -39.27 35.00
CA LEU A 121 45.35 -39.16 35.07
C LEU A 121 44.69 -40.41 34.48
N ALA A 122 43.72 -41.00 35.18
CA ALA A 122 42.92 -42.11 34.67
C ALA A 122 41.43 -41.74 34.64
N ILE A 123 40.83 -41.85 33.46
CA ILE A 123 39.43 -41.53 33.14
C ILE A 123 38.76 -42.84 32.72
N GLY A 124 37.66 -43.21 33.37
CA GLY A 124 36.96 -44.50 33.22
C GLY A 124 35.52 -44.31 32.76
N PHE A 125 35.07 -45.19 31.85
CA PHE A 125 33.76 -45.12 31.18
C PHE A 125 32.94 -46.41 31.44
N GLY A 126 31.61 -46.29 31.48
CA GLY A 126 30.67 -47.35 31.87
C GLY A 126 30.60 -48.59 30.98
N GLY A 127 31.25 -48.59 29.82
CA GLY A 127 31.52 -49.81 29.04
C GLY A 127 30.45 -50.18 28.00
N SER A 128 29.82 -49.19 27.36
CA SER A 128 28.74 -49.38 26.37
C SER A 128 29.02 -48.97 24.90
N TYR A 129 30.17 -48.37 24.58
CA TYR A 129 30.46 -47.68 23.31
C TYR A 129 31.58 -48.36 22.50
N SER A 130 31.25 -49.14 21.47
CA SER A 130 32.23 -49.86 20.64
C SER A 130 33.21 -48.93 19.90
N LEU A 131 34.49 -49.30 19.89
CA LEU A 131 35.57 -48.63 19.15
C LEU A 131 36.07 -49.49 17.97
N SER A 132 36.60 -48.84 16.94
CA SER A 132 37.15 -49.44 15.72
C SER A 132 38.51 -48.82 15.36
N GLU A 133 39.36 -49.58 14.65
CA GLU A 133 40.64 -49.10 14.11
C GLU A 133 40.45 -47.79 13.30
N GLY A 134 40.96 -46.67 13.81
CA GLY A 134 40.82 -45.35 13.19
C GLY A 134 39.60 -44.52 13.60
N ASP A 135 38.88 -44.88 14.67
CA ASP A 135 38.14 -43.89 15.47
C ASP A 135 39.16 -43.02 16.27
N VAL A 136 38.80 -41.81 16.68
CA VAL A 136 39.60 -40.93 17.56
C VAL A 136 38.85 -40.69 18.86
N VAL A 137 39.55 -40.77 20.00
CA VAL A 137 39.02 -40.37 21.30
C VAL A 137 39.60 -39.00 21.65
N HIS A 138 38.73 -38.00 21.80
CA HIS A 138 39.08 -36.64 22.22
C HIS A 138 38.63 -36.45 23.66
N VAL A 139 39.53 -35.96 24.52
CA VAL A 139 39.22 -35.62 25.91
C VAL A 139 39.91 -34.31 26.27
N VAL A 140 39.15 -33.35 26.82
CA VAL A 140 39.66 -32.07 27.30
C VAL A 140 39.41 -31.97 28.80
N TYR A 141 40.41 -31.53 29.57
CA TYR A 141 40.24 -31.27 31.01
C TYR A 141 41.07 -30.11 31.53
N ASP A 142 40.53 -29.46 32.57
CA ASP A 142 41.10 -28.32 33.26
C ASP A 142 41.84 -28.72 34.55
N ALA A 143 42.25 -27.72 35.34
CA ALA A 143 42.76 -27.83 36.71
C ALA A 143 44.07 -28.62 36.90
N ALA A 144 44.74 -29.04 35.82
CA ALA A 144 46.07 -29.62 35.87
C ALA A 144 47.15 -28.55 36.13
N GLU A 145 48.21 -28.89 36.86
CA GLU A 145 49.32 -27.98 37.20
C GLU A 145 50.57 -28.35 36.38
N ASN A 146 51.15 -27.37 35.68
CA ASN A 146 52.34 -27.50 34.84
C ASN A 146 53.62 -27.83 35.66
N PRO A 147 54.67 -28.38 35.01
CA PRO A 147 56.01 -28.47 35.59
C PRO A 147 56.54 -27.11 36.05
N GLN A 148 57.26 -27.07 37.17
CA GLN A 148 57.78 -25.87 37.83
C GLN A 148 59.09 -25.36 37.19
N SER A 149 59.43 -25.83 35.99
CA SER A 149 60.67 -25.51 35.28
C SER A 149 60.48 -25.57 33.78
N SER A 150 61.37 -24.89 33.05
CA SER A 150 61.33 -24.85 31.60
C SER A 150 62.04 -26.02 30.92
N GLY A 151 61.57 -26.40 29.73
CA GLY A 151 61.98 -27.60 29.02
C GLY A 151 60.93 -28.14 28.06
N THR A 152 61.11 -29.39 27.64
CA THR A 152 60.14 -30.17 26.85
C THR A 152 59.94 -31.50 27.56
N TYR A 153 58.70 -32.01 27.57
CA TYR A 153 58.26 -33.14 28.40
C TYR A 153 57.54 -34.20 27.55
N ASP A 154 58.01 -35.46 27.63
CA ASP A 154 57.30 -36.62 27.06
C ASP A 154 56.07 -37.01 27.92
N VAL A 155 54.94 -37.33 27.26
CA VAL A 155 53.67 -37.79 27.86
C VAL A 155 53.13 -39.00 27.09
N ASP A 156 52.68 -40.04 27.82
CA ASP A 156 52.13 -41.28 27.27
C ASP A 156 50.60 -41.27 27.34
N VAL A 157 49.90 -41.51 26.22
CA VAL A 157 48.42 -41.63 26.16
C VAL A 157 48.02 -43.07 25.81
N ALA A 158 47.01 -43.61 26.49
CA ALA A 158 46.50 -44.96 26.23
C ALA A 158 44.97 -45.07 26.33
N VAL A 159 44.35 -45.66 25.30
CA VAL A 159 42.92 -46.01 25.29
C VAL A 159 42.76 -47.48 25.70
N ASN A 160 41.71 -47.81 26.48
CA ASN A 160 41.31 -49.19 26.86
C ASN A 160 42.31 -50.08 27.63
N VAL A 161 43.54 -49.60 27.90
CA VAL A 161 44.58 -50.13 28.81
C VAL A 161 44.52 -51.65 29.05
N GLN A 162 44.91 -52.42 28.04
CA GLN A 162 45.12 -53.87 28.19
C GLN A 162 46.55 -54.17 28.67
N SER A 163 46.68 -55.22 29.49
CA SER A 163 47.92 -55.55 30.24
C SER A 163 49.12 -56.04 29.38
N THR A 164 49.09 -55.84 28.06
CA THR A 164 50.11 -56.32 27.11
C THR A 164 50.53 -55.29 26.07
N ASP A 165 49.87 -54.14 26.05
CA ASP A 165 49.85 -53.22 24.93
C ASP A 165 50.57 -51.92 25.34
N ASN A 166 50.88 -51.06 24.38
CA ASN A 166 51.95 -50.07 24.52
C ASN A 166 51.35 -48.66 24.33
N PRO A 167 51.54 -47.71 25.26
CA PRO A 167 51.00 -46.36 25.10
C PRO A 167 51.68 -45.60 23.96
N THR A 168 51.02 -44.53 23.52
CA THR A 168 51.49 -43.61 22.48
C THR A 168 52.12 -42.38 23.11
N THR A 169 53.44 -42.24 22.95
CA THR A 169 54.21 -41.11 23.49
C THR A 169 54.16 -39.88 22.57
N THR A 170 53.89 -38.70 23.13
CA THR A 170 53.95 -37.38 22.46
C THR A 170 54.55 -36.32 23.41
N THR A 171 54.65 -35.03 23.04
CA THR A 171 55.51 -34.04 23.76
C THR A 171 55.00 -32.59 23.80
N TYR A 172 55.24 -31.83 24.88
CA TYR A 172 54.90 -30.39 25.04
C TYR A 172 56.02 -29.56 25.74
N SER A 173 56.01 -28.20 25.72
CA SER A 173 57.21 -27.34 26.02
C SER A 173 57.00 -26.00 26.78
N ILE A 174 58.11 -25.40 27.31
CA ILE A 174 58.25 -24.23 28.23
C ILE A 174 59.68 -23.53 28.08
N GLY A 175 59.91 -22.21 28.34
CA GLY A 175 61.15 -21.40 27.95
C GLY A 175 62.12 -20.75 29.01
N ASP A 176 63.26 -20.11 28.59
CA ASP A 176 64.44 -19.70 29.44
C ASP A 176 65.27 -18.47 28.85
N GLY A 177 65.98 -17.63 29.66
CA GLY A 177 66.65 -16.35 29.21
C GLY A 177 67.72 -15.68 30.17
N ASP A 178 68.48 -14.63 29.73
CA ASP A 178 69.67 -14.03 30.44
C ASP A 178 70.29 -12.71 29.82
N ASP A 179 70.57 -11.64 30.60
CA ASP A 179 71.13 -10.32 30.15
C ASP A 179 72.32 -9.77 30.99
N SER A 180 73.25 -8.98 30.40
CA SER A 180 74.39 -8.39 31.18
C SER A 180 75.28 -7.26 30.57
N ASN A 181 74.93 -6.58 29.47
CA ASN A 181 75.88 -5.66 28.77
C ASN A 181 75.23 -4.35 28.27
N ASP A 182 74.27 -3.91 29.04
CA ASP A 182 73.38 -2.75 28.90
C ASP A 182 73.53 -1.99 30.26
N THR A 183 73.48 -0.66 30.24
CA THR A 183 73.84 0.19 31.39
C THR A 183 72.62 0.68 32.19
N ASP A 184 71.48 0.80 31.54
CA ASP A 184 70.28 1.55 31.93
C ASP A 184 69.13 0.56 32.18
N GLY A 185 68.93 -0.34 31.21
CA GLY A 185 67.95 -1.43 31.22
C GLY A 185 66.99 -1.48 30.04
N ASP A 186 67.21 -0.70 28.97
CA ASP A 186 66.29 -0.46 27.84
C ASP A 186 66.27 -1.60 26.80
N GLY A 187 67.43 -2.22 26.57
CA GLY A 187 67.64 -3.26 25.55
C GLY A 187 68.72 -2.95 24.51
N LEU A 188 69.24 -1.72 24.45
CA LEU A 188 70.39 -1.36 23.61
C LEU A 188 71.73 -1.78 24.28
N ASP A 189 72.87 -1.44 23.66
CA ASP A 189 74.20 -1.62 24.29
C ASP A 189 75.04 -0.35 24.17
N ASP A 190 75.93 -0.12 25.16
CA ASP A 190 76.83 1.04 25.34
C ASP A 190 77.49 1.59 24.03
N SER A 191 77.53 0.79 22.97
CA SER A 191 78.20 1.07 21.69
C SER A 191 77.28 1.20 20.47
N LEU A 192 75.98 0.92 20.63
CA LEU A 192 74.93 1.17 19.64
C LEU A 192 74.37 2.59 19.81
N GLU A 193 74.12 3.00 21.04
CA GLU A 193 73.68 4.36 21.45
C GLU A 193 74.69 5.44 21.01
N GLU A 194 76.00 5.28 21.28
CA GLU A 194 77.08 6.18 20.78
C GLU A 194 77.13 6.25 19.22
N SER A 195 76.36 5.42 18.52
CA SER A 195 76.29 5.37 17.05
C SER A 195 74.97 5.89 16.46
N LEU A 196 73.86 5.85 17.21
CA LEU A 196 72.58 6.45 16.84
C LEU A 196 72.57 7.93 17.25
N GLY A 197 72.75 8.22 18.53
CA GLY A 197 72.84 9.59 19.07
C GLY A 197 72.53 9.73 20.56
N THR A 198 71.88 8.72 21.13
CA THR A 198 71.33 8.60 22.48
C THR A 198 72.37 8.58 23.61
N ASP A 199 71.95 8.79 24.88
CA ASP A 199 72.85 9.05 26.03
C ASP A 199 72.89 7.91 27.08
N ILE A 200 73.91 7.05 26.96
CA ILE A 200 74.41 5.91 27.79
C ILE A 200 74.42 5.98 29.35
N ASP A 201 73.63 6.85 29.96
CA ASP A 201 73.27 6.92 31.38
C ASP A 201 71.73 7.19 31.53
N SER A 202 70.93 7.04 30.45
CA SER A 202 69.46 7.25 30.32
C SER A 202 68.87 6.22 29.33
N ALA A 203 67.70 5.65 29.64
CA ALA A 203 66.99 4.70 28.76
C ALA A 203 66.05 5.38 27.74
N ASP A 204 65.96 6.70 27.86
CA ASP A 204 64.98 7.66 27.33
C ASP A 204 65.81 8.95 27.18
N THR A 205 65.98 9.46 25.94
CA THR A 205 67.03 10.45 25.61
C THR A 205 66.54 11.90 25.55
N ASP A 206 65.43 12.16 24.88
CA ASP A 206 64.75 13.46 24.72
C ASP A 206 63.93 13.81 25.97
N GLY A 207 63.15 12.84 26.46
CA GLY A 207 62.39 12.93 27.70
C GLY A 207 60.90 12.65 27.60
N ASP A 208 60.45 11.96 26.54
CA ASP A 208 59.04 11.79 26.20
C ASP A 208 58.31 10.84 27.19
N GLY A 209 58.83 9.62 27.37
CA GLY A 209 58.18 8.53 28.10
C GLY A 209 58.36 7.12 27.52
N ILE A 210 58.77 6.97 26.25
CA ILE A 210 59.17 5.72 25.61
C ILE A 210 60.66 5.42 25.94
N ASP A 211 61.12 4.18 25.83
CA ASP A 211 62.53 3.81 26.05
C ASP A 211 63.23 3.66 24.68
N ASP A 212 64.36 4.35 24.41
CA ASP A 212 65.11 4.46 23.13
C ASP A 212 65.22 3.13 22.32
N GLY A 213 65.25 1.99 23.02
CA GLY A 213 65.28 0.65 22.43
C GLY A 213 64.00 0.23 21.69
N VAL A 214 62.88 0.92 21.92
CA VAL A 214 61.57 0.71 21.31
C VAL A 214 61.47 1.49 19.99
N GLU A 215 61.65 2.82 20.00
CA GLU A 215 61.56 3.62 18.76
C GLU A 215 62.72 3.31 17.80
N THR A 216 63.76 2.61 18.25
CA THR A 216 64.81 2.11 17.36
C THR A 216 64.56 0.70 16.81
N ASP A 217 63.40 0.06 17.03
CA ASP A 217 63.16 -1.36 16.71
C ASP A 217 64.26 -2.30 17.29
N GLY A 218 64.84 -1.96 18.44
CA GLY A 218 66.03 -2.62 19.00
C GLY A 218 67.35 -2.25 18.32
N GLY A 219 67.52 -0.97 17.92
CA GLY A 219 68.81 -0.38 17.54
C GLY A 219 69.05 -0.10 16.04
N SER A 220 67.98 0.14 15.30
CA SER A 220 67.93 0.78 13.98
C SER A 220 67.77 2.30 14.10
N ALA A 221 68.06 3.04 13.04
CA ALA A 221 67.62 4.43 12.92
C ALA A 221 66.33 4.41 12.09
N VAL A 222 65.19 4.56 12.76
CA VAL A 222 63.90 4.92 12.16
C VAL A 222 63.88 6.44 11.97
N ASP A 223 63.02 6.95 11.10
CA ASP A 223 62.97 8.31 10.55
C ASP A 223 61.59 8.37 9.84
N THR A 224 60.52 8.48 10.64
CA THR A 224 59.13 8.18 10.25
C THR A 224 58.53 9.26 9.35
N ASP A 225 58.51 10.54 9.76
CA ASP A 225 58.13 11.69 8.91
C ASP A 225 59.10 11.89 7.70
N GLY A 226 60.41 11.75 7.95
CA GLY A 226 61.51 12.03 7.02
C GLY A 226 62.25 13.37 7.15
N ASP A 227 62.26 14.06 8.30
CA ASP A 227 62.92 15.37 8.56
C ASP A 227 64.45 15.36 8.34
N GLU A 228 65.11 14.20 8.49
CA GLU A 228 66.54 13.98 8.81
C GLU A 228 66.88 13.89 10.32
N THR A 229 65.87 13.84 11.21
CA THR A 229 66.00 13.40 12.63
C THR A 229 65.76 11.87 12.72
N ILE A 230 65.57 11.29 13.90
CA ILE A 230 65.19 9.89 14.12
C ILE A 230 64.22 9.87 15.31
N ASP A 231 63.27 8.93 15.31
CA ASP A 231 62.16 8.85 16.28
C ASP A 231 62.65 9.00 17.74
N ALA A 232 63.61 8.16 18.18
CA ALA A 232 64.31 8.23 19.49
C ALA A 232 65.27 9.44 19.67
N LEU A 233 64.94 10.59 19.07
CA LEU A 233 65.57 11.91 19.22
C LEU A 233 64.61 13.07 18.89
N ASP A 234 63.35 12.83 18.50
CA ASP A 234 62.35 13.88 18.22
C ASP A 234 61.33 14.04 19.36
N ASP A 235 60.52 15.11 19.30
CA ASP A 235 59.43 15.35 20.26
C ASP A 235 58.03 14.96 19.66
N ASP A 236 57.99 14.51 18.39
CA ASP A 236 56.84 14.44 17.45
C ASP A 236 57.29 13.65 16.19
N SER A 237 57.04 12.34 16.12
CA SER A 237 57.74 11.39 15.21
C SER A 237 57.19 11.27 13.78
N ASP A 238 55.93 11.65 13.54
CA ASP A 238 55.28 11.59 12.22
C ASP A 238 54.93 13.00 11.62
N ASP A 239 55.11 14.08 12.41
CA ASP A 239 54.86 15.50 12.10
C ASP A 239 53.36 15.83 11.89
N ASP A 240 52.43 15.08 12.53
CA ASP A 240 51.00 15.39 12.59
C ASP A 240 50.72 16.67 13.42
N GLY A 241 51.34 16.77 14.61
CA GLY A 241 51.20 17.87 15.56
C GLY A 241 50.72 17.51 16.98
N ILE A 242 50.61 16.22 17.33
CA ILE A 242 50.53 15.71 18.70
C ILE A 242 51.95 15.64 19.29
N SER A 243 52.46 14.52 19.84
CA SER A 243 53.83 14.37 20.39
C SER A 243 54.00 13.07 21.19
N ASP A 244 54.90 12.18 20.76
CA ASP A 244 55.13 10.78 21.20
C ASP A 244 54.89 10.49 22.70
N SER A 245 55.25 11.44 23.57
CA SER A 245 54.91 11.47 25.01
C SER A 245 53.41 11.43 25.38
N THR A 246 52.52 11.54 24.39
CA THR A 246 51.06 11.67 24.54
C THR A 246 50.35 10.44 23.97
N GLU A 247 50.63 10.08 22.71
CA GLU A 247 50.20 8.83 22.06
C GLU A 247 50.85 7.63 22.79
N GLY A 248 52.17 7.63 22.84
CA GLY A 248 52.99 6.55 23.40
C GLY A 248 53.11 5.33 22.48
N ALA A 249 53.87 4.34 22.94
CA ALA A 249 54.13 3.10 22.21
C ALA A 249 53.00 2.05 22.36
N THR A 250 51.75 2.45 22.16
CA THR A 250 50.61 1.54 21.96
C THR A 250 50.40 1.25 20.46
N ASP A 251 49.28 0.63 20.10
CA ASP A 251 48.93 0.06 18.78
C ASP A 251 47.40 -0.12 18.86
N ALA A 252 46.66 0.97 18.65
CA ALA A 252 45.23 1.06 19.01
C ALA A 252 44.30 0.35 18.02
N ASP A 253 44.40 0.62 16.70
CA ASP A 253 43.65 -0.08 15.65
C ASP A 253 44.07 -1.58 15.52
N GLY A 254 45.36 -1.86 15.69
CA GLY A 254 45.97 -3.18 15.53
C GLY A 254 46.55 -3.50 14.15
N ASP A 255 46.81 -2.52 13.27
CA ASP A 255 47.58 -2.66 12.02
C ASP A 255 48.98 -3.23 12.30
N GLY A 256 49.61 -2.74 13.38
CA GLY A 256 50.99 -3.03 13.75
C GLY A 256 52.00 -1.95 13.37
N THR A 257 51.53 -0.75 12.99
CA THR A 257 52.17 0.52 13.37
C THR A 257 52.02 0.71 14.90
N ALA A 258 52.39 1.86 15.44
CA ALA A 258 52.23 2.21 16.85
C ALA A 258 51.85 3.67 16.92
N ASP A 259 50.97 4.05 17.85
CA ASP A 259 50.25 5.34 17.86
C ASP A 259 51.16 6.55 17.55
N TYR A 260 52.31 6.70 18.23
CA TYR A 260 53.36 7.72 17.96
C TYR A 260 54.02 7.71 16.55
N ARG A 261 53.47 6.96 15.59
CA ARG A 261 53.98 6.76 14.22
C ARG A 261 52.87 6.64 13.18
N ASP A 262 51.60 6.65 13.56
CA ASP A 262 50.50 6.63 12.61
C ASP A 262 49.69 7.93 12.68
N VAL A 263 49.19 8.32 11.51
CA VAL A 263 48.49 9.60 11.30
C VAL A 263 46.96 9.45 11.40
N ASP A 264 46.52 8.27 11.83
CA ASP A 264 45.19 7.65 11.73
C ASP A 264 45.15 6.51 12.79
N SER A 265 45.41 6.84 14.07
CA SER A 265 45.87 5.88 15.09
C SER A 265 44.84 4.83 15.54
N ASP A 266 43.54 5.13 15.45
CA ASP A 266 42.44 4.17 15.65
C ASP A 266 41.89 3.57 14.33
N GLY A 267 42.29 4.13 13.19
CA GLY A 267 42.02 3.61 11.85
C GLY A 267 40.62 3.89 11.30
N ASP A 268 39.88 4.88 11.82
CA ASP A 268 38.56 5.25 11.27
C ASP A 268 38.66 5.92 9.87
N GLY A 269 39.77 6.59 9.58
CA GLY A 269 40.03 7.30 8.31
C GLY A 269 39.88 8.83 8.35
N THR A 270 39.66 9.40 9.54
CA THR A 270 40.00 10.78 9.92
C THR A 270 41.53 10.88 10.07
N PHE A 271 42.11 11.82 10.83
CA PHE A 271 43.57 11.92 10.96
C PHE A 271 43.92 12.71 12.23
N ASP A 272 44.59 12.09 13.20
CA ASP A 272 44.97 12.57 14.55
C ASP A 272 45.14 14.10 14.69
N SER A 273 45.81 14.71 13.72
CA SER A 273 45.97 16.17 13.54
C SER A 273 44.68 17.01 13.43
N THR A 274 43.52 16.35 13.35
CA THR A 274 42.19 16.91 13.09
C THR A 274 41.32 16.84 14.36
N GLU A 275 41.14 15.67 14.95
CA GLU A 275 40.42 15.48 16.24
C GLU A 275 41.30 15.92 17.43
N GLY A 276 42.50 15.34 17.49
CA GLY A 276 43.58 15.69 18.41
C GLY A 276 43.35 15.32 19.88
N THR A 277 44.21 15.86 20.76
CA THR A 277 44.29 15.49 22.20
C THR A 277 43.15 15.98 23.11
N ASN A 278 41.92 16.02 22.61
CA ASN A 278 40.73 16.25 23.45
C ASN A 278 40.27 14.92 24.08
N ASP A 279 39.05 14.89 24.59
CA ASP A 279 38.37 13.84 25.38
C ASP A 279 36.93 14.39 25.47
N ALA A 280 36.14 14.19 24.40
CA ALA A 280 34.92 14.97 24.16
C ALA A 280 33.71 14.42 24.94
N ASP A 281 33.44 13.11 24.85
CA ASP A 281 32.44 12.42 25.69
C ASP A 281 32.81 12.46 27.20
N GLY A 282 34.10 12.22 27.51
CA GLY A 282 34.66 12.11 28.85
C GLY A 282 34.99 10.69 29.34
N ASP A 283 35.00 9.64 28.51
CA ASP A 283 35.38 8.25 28.81
C ASP A 283 36.79 8.16 29.38
N ASN A 284 37.67 9.07 28.96
CA ASN A 284 39.12 9.15 29.19
C ASN A 284 39.98 8.38 28.16
N VAL A 285 39.45 7.98 27.01
CA VAL A 285 40.22 7.85 25.76
C VAL A 285 40.31 9.25 25.11
N PRO A 286 41.46 9.65 24.53
CA PRO A 286 41.57 10.90 23.77
C PRO A 286 41.09 10.74 22.32
N ASN A 287 40.60 11.81 21.69
CA ASN A 287 39.86 11.67 20.42
C ASN A 287 40.60 10.97 19.27
N TYR A 288 41.92 11.17 19.12
CA TYR A 288 42.76 10.49 18.13
C TYR A 288 42.98 8.97 18.39
N LEU A 289 42.24 8.38 19.32
CA LEU A 289 42.28 6.96 19.69
C LEU A 289 40.87 6.38 19.91
N ASP A 290 39.81 7.10 19.52
CA ASP A 290 38.41 6.72 19.73
C ASP A 290 37.55 6.93 18.48
N THR A 291 36.95 5.83 17.99
CA THR A 291 36.21 5.78 16.72
C THR A 291 34.70 6.09 16.89
N ASP A 292 34.35 6.85 17.92
CA ASP A 292 33.01 7.11 18.51
C ASP A 292 33.19 8.37 19.38
N ASN A 293 33.58 9.48 18.73
CA ASN A 293 34.40 10.51 19.37
C ASN A 293 33.68 11.43 20.36
N ASP A 294 32.37 11.60 20.21
CA ASP A 294 31.49 12.33 21.13
C ASP A 294 30.75 11.39 22.12
N GLY A 295 30.78 10.08 21.83
CA GLY A 295 30.23 8.98 22.62
C GLY A 295 28.74 8.68 22.39
N ASP A 296 28.19 9.04 21.22
CA ASP A 296 26.79 8.81 20.86
C ASP A 296 26.49 7.31 20.56
N GLY A 297 27.38 6.63 19.83
CA GLY A 297 27.25 5.24 19.38
C GLY A 297 27.11 5.02 17.86
N ILE A 298 27.20 6.08 17.05
CA ILE A 298 27.59 6.06 15.63
C ILE A 298 29.13 5.88 15.60
N ALA A 299 29.84 6.42 14.62
CA ALA A 299 31.29 6.26 14.46
C ALA A 299 31.79 7.25 13.41
N ASP A 300 32.83 8.03 13.73
CA ASP A 300 33.38 9.16 12.96
C ASP A 300 33.44 8.98 11.43
N ALA A 301 33.75 7.76 10.98
CA ALA A 301 33.79 7.36 9.58
C ALA A 301 32.43 7.40 8.84
N VAL A 302 31.32 7.57 9.58
CA VAL A 302 29.94 7.70 9.13
C VAL A 302 29.49 9.17 9.21
N GLU A 303 29.65 9.82 10.36
CA GLU A 303 29.33 11.25 10.57
C GLU A 303 30.17 12.18 9.68
N GLY A 304 31.47 11.92 9.64
CA GLY A 304 32.44 12.62 8.82
C GLY A 304 32.76 14.05 9.25
N THR A 305 33.73 14.65 8.55
CA THR A 305 34.31 15.97 8.90
C THR A 305 33.58 17.18 8.32
N ASP A 306 32.29 17.06 7.96
CA ASP A 306 31.46 18.21 7.60
C ASP A 306 30.78 18.80 8.88
N ASP A 307 29.88 19.76 8.74
CA ASP A 307 29.41 20.73 9.76
C ASP A 307 27.97 21.09 9.35
N ALA A 308 26.99 20.29 9.79
CA ALA A 308 25.62 20.26 9.24
C ALA A 308 24.77 21.47 9.68
N ASP A 309 24.62 21.70 10.99
CA ASP A 309 23.93 22.90 11.53
C ASP A 309 24.65 24.22 11.15
N GLY A 310 25.99 24.21 11.18
CA GLY A 310 26.87 25.35 10.96
C GLY A 310 27.33 26.12 12.21
N ASP A 311 27.29 25.55 13.43
CA ASP A 311 27.88 26.10 14.66
C ASP A 311 29.38 26.34 14.48
N SER A 312 30.05 25.47 13.73
CA SER A 312 31.50 25.21 13.65
C SER A 312 32.04 24.11 14.58
N THR A 313 31.19 23.20 15.06
CA THR A 313 31.60 21.85 15.49
C THR A 313 31.38 20.90 14.30
N PRO A 314 32.34 20.03 13.94
CA PRO A 314 32.08 18.98 12.96
C PRO A 314 31.19 17.88 13.55
N ASN A 315 30.42 17.19 12.70
CA ASN A 315 29.48 16.13 13.09
C ASN A 315 30.09 15.14 14.10
N TYR A 316 31.28 14.58 13.79
CA TYR A 316 32.04 13.65 14.66
C TYR A 316 32.47 14.17 16.07
N LEU A 317 32.05 15.38 16.45
CA LEU A 317 32.31 16.01 17.74
C LEU A 317 31.06 16.68 18.37
N ASP A 318 29.87 16.54 17.79
CA ASP A 318 28.62 17.12 18.33
C ASP A 318 27.46 16.12 18.39
N ALA A 319 26.94 15.90 19.59
CA ALA A 319 25.88 14.94 19.93
C ALA A 319 24.45 15.48 19.66
N ASP A 320 24.32 16.34 18.64
CA ASP A 320 23.15 17.17 18.28
C ASP A 320 23.46 17.78 16.88
N SER A 321 23.86 16.95 15.90
CA SER A 321 24.61 17.35 14.68
C SER A 321 23.94 18.41 13.79
N ASP A 322 22.62 18.56 13.86
CA ASP A 322 21.81 19.46 13.03
C ASP A 322 21.14 20.66 13.80
N GLU A 323 21.26 20.69 15.14
CA GLU A 323 20.60 21.57 16.12
C GLU A 323 19.05 21.42 16.25
N ASP A 324 18.45 20.25 15.97
CA ASP A 324 17.01 19.98 16.25
C ASP A 324 16.72 19.80 17.77
N ALA A 325 17.65 19.15 18.49
CA ALA A 325 17.63 18.74 19.90
C ALA A 325 17.02 17.37 20.27
N ILE A 326 16.85 16.46 19.32
CA ILE A 326 17.15 15.03 19.47
C ILE A 326 18.70 14.86 19.35
N PRO A 327 19.33 13.95 20.13
CA PRO A 327 20.78 13.75 20.06
C PRO A 327 21.16 12.43 19.37
N ASP A 328 22.00 12.52 18.33
CA ASP A 328 22.44 11.53 17.31
C ASP A 328 22.35 10.05 17.73
N SER A 329 22.79 9.78 18.97
CA SER A 329 22.62 8.53 19.75
C SER A 329 21.21 7.94 19.81
N THR A 330 20.21 8.66 19.29
CA THR A 330 18.78 8.32 19.36
C THR A 330 18.23 7.96 17.98
N GLU A 331 18.63 8.70 16.95
CA GLU A 331 18.36 8.50 15.53
C GLU A 331 19.21 7.33 15.00
N GLY A 332 20.53 7.45 15.08
CA GLY A 332 21.51 6.48 14.61
C GLY A 332 21.76 6.49 13.10
N ASP A 333 22.45 5.46 12.58
CA ASP A 333 22.91 5.34 11.19
C ASP A 333 21.84 4.95 10.16
N ALA A 334 20.59 5.37 10.39
CA ALA A 334 19.45 5.15 9.49
C ALA A 334 19.30 6.25 8.41
N ASP A 335 18.25 6.15 7.60
CA ASP A 335 17.98 6.93 6.36
C ASP A 335 16.49 6.65 6.04
N ALA A 336 15.58 7.29 6.79
CA ALA A 336 14.17 6.89 6.89
C ALA A 336 13.33 7.23 5.65
N ASP A 337 13.39 8.46 5.14
CA ASP A 337 12.73 8.86 3.86
C ASP A 337 13.42 8.26 2.61
N ALA A 338 14.71 7.95 2.72
CA ALA A 338 15.62 7.47 1.67
C ALA A 338 16.05 8.51 0.59
N ASP A 339 16.14 9.79 0.93
CA ASP A 339 16.89 10.85 0.22
C ASP A 339 18.37 10.48 0.08
N GLY A 340 18.93 9.86 1.13
CA GLY A 340 20.35 9.57 1.30
C GLY A 340 21.09 10.57 2.19
N THR A 341 20.36 11.34 2.99
CA THR A 341 20.85 12.05 4.18
C THR A 341 20.47 11.18 5.39
N PRO A 342 21.42 10.71 6.22
CA PRO A 342 21.09 9.92 7.39
C PRO A 342 20.28 10.71 8.43
N ASP A 343 19.44 10.02 9.20
CA ASP A 343 18.52 10.61 10.18
C ASP A 343 19.23 11.62 11.11
N PHE A 344 20.37 11.25 11.72
CA PHE A 344 21.19 12.14 12.57
C PHE A 344 21.79 13.38 11.87
N LEU A 345 21.55 13.58 10.58
CA LEU A 345 21.99 14.73 9.78
C LEU A 345 20.84 15.44 9.04
N ASP A 346 19.58 15.03 9.23
CA ASP A 346 18.41 15.72 8.64
C ASP A 346 17.35 16.10 9.69
N ALA A 347 16.90 17.35 9.61
CA ALA A 347 15.99 17.95 10.59
C ALA A 347 14.51 17.66 10.29
N ASP A 348 14.26 16.67 9.44
CA ASP A 348 13.02 16.33 8.71
C ASP A 348 13.16 14.84 8.29
N SER A 349 13.55 13.96 9.24
CA SER A 349 14.15 12.64 8.99
C SER A 349 13.27 11.68 8.17
N ASP A 350 11.95 11.74 8.33
CA ASP A 350 10.98 10.92 7.59
C ASP A 350 10.49 11.58 6.28
N GLY A 351 10.85 12.85 6.07
CA GLY A 351 10.57 13.67 4.89
C GLY A 351 9.13 14.19 4.79
N ASP A 352 8.35 14.22 5.87
CA ASP A 352 6.97 14.72 5.87
C ASP A 352 6.87 16.25 5.69
N GLY A 353 7.82 17.01 6.24
CA GLY A 353 7.86 18.48 6.23
C GLY A 353 7.39 19.19 7.51
N ILE A 354 7.25 18.48 8.62
CA ILE A 354 7.35 19.01 9.99
C ILE A 354 8.84 19.22 10.29
N LEU A 355 9.38 18.84 11.45
CA LEU A 355 10.80 18.95 11.83
C LEU A 355 10.98 18.20 13.15
N ASP A 356 11.81 17.17 13.21
CA ASP A 356 12.08 16.24 14.34
C ASP A 356 11.95 16.88 15.75
N SER A 357 12.47 18.10 15.88
CA SER A 357 12.39 19.01 17.04
C SER A 357 10.98 19.31 17.59
N ALA A 358 9.94 18.99 16.81
CA ALA A 358 8.53 19.20 17.08
C ALA A 358 7.81 17.88 17.42
N GLU A 359 7.94 16.84 16.58
CA GLU A 359 7.38 15.50 16.88
C GLU A 359 8.07 14.85 18.08
N GLY A 360 9.41 14.81 18.03
CA GLY A 360 10.31 14.31 19.05
C GLY A 360 10.20 12.81 19.34
N THR A 361 11.02 12.40 20.32
CA THR A 361 11.25 10.99 20.71
C THR A 361 10.10 10.31 21.49
N ASN A 362 8.84 10.63 21.16
CA ASN A 362 7.69 9.84 21.58
C ASN A 362 7.35 8.78 20.51
N ASP A 363 6.26 8.07 20.73
CA ASP A 363 5.79 6.89 19.99
C ASP A 363 4.28 6.87 20.32
N ALA A 364 3.44 7.47 19.47
CA ALA A 364 2.07 7.83 19.82
C ALA A 364 1.10 6.64 19.67
N ASP A 365 1.13 5.92 18.53
CA ASP A 365 0.32 4.71 18.30
C ASP A 365 0.75 3.50 19.17
N SER A 366 2.04 3.41 19.51
CA SER A 366 2.71 2.27 20.16
C SER A 366 3.05 1.03 19.29
N ASP A 367 3.31 1.20 17.99
CA ASP A 367 3.98 0.25 17.07
C ASP A 367 5.42 0.03 17.53
N GLY A 368 6.15 1.13 17.71
CA GLY A 368 7.55 1.17 18.11
C GLY A 368 8.52 1.84 17.13
N VAL A 369 8.03 2.52 16.09
CA VAL A 369 8.75 3.64 15.45
C VAL A 369 8.54 4.90 16.33
N PRO A 370 9.55 5.77 16.52
CA PRO A 370 9.33 7.08 17.14
C PRO A 370 8.74 8.07 16.15
N ASN A 371 7.96 9.06 16.62
CA ASN A 371 7.26 10.01 15.75
C ASN A 371 8.14 10.65 14.65
N TYR A 372 9.35 11.11 15.01
CA TYR A 372 10.28 11.75 14.07
C TYR A 372 10.83 10.84 12.95
N LEU A 373 10.44 9.56 12.93
CA LEU A 373 10.78 8.57 11.90
C LEU A 373 9.52 7.92 11.29
N ASP A 374 8.32 8.46 11.56
CA ASP A 374 7.04 7.82 11.21
C ASP A 374 6.03 8.81 10.59
N THR A 375 5.83 8.69 9.28
CA THR A 375 4.98 9.55 8.44
C THR A 375 3.46 9.40 8.68
N ASP A 376 3.07 8.83 9.82
CA ASP A 376 1.73 8.37 10.23
C ASP A 376 1.80 8.17 11.77
N ALA A 377 2.31 9.17 12.51
CA ALA A 377 2.93 9.00 13.83
C ALA A 377 1.97 8.55 14.95
N ASP A 378 0.67 8.80 14.79
CA ASP A 378 -0.39 8.35 15.70
C ASP A 378 -1.10 7.05 15.23
N GLY A 379 -0.78 6.59 14.00
CA GLY A 379 -1.23 5.36 13.38
C GLY A 379 -2.68 5.35 12.91
N ASP A 380 -3.29 6.50 12.65
CA ASP A 380 -4.66 6.61 12.14
C ASP A 380 -4.76 6.30 10.62
N GLY A 381 -3.76 6.71 9.83
CA GLY A 381 -3.68 6.55 8.37
C GLY A 381 -3.77 7.84 7.53
N ILE A 382 -3.85 9.01 8.15
CA ILE A 382 -3.62 10.34 7.58
C ILE A 382 -2.13 10.68 7.82
N PRO A 383 -1.33 10.95 6.77
CA PRO A 383 0.07 11.25 6.98
C PRO A 383 0.29 12.64 7.60
N ASP A 384 1.18 12.74 8.59
CA ASP A 384 1.60 13.95 9.33
C ASP A 384 1.68 15.21 8.44
N SER A 385 2.27 15.05 7.25
CA SER A 385 2.45 16.09 6.20
C SER A 385 1.15 16.76 5.71
N THR A 386 0.00 16.17 6.05
CA THR A 386 -1.35 16.63 5.71
C THR A 386 -1.95 17.49 6.83
N GLU A 387 -1.73 17.07 8.08
CA GLU A 387 -2.27 17.65 9.31
C GLU A 387 -1.40 18.83 9.79
N GLY A 388 -0.09 18.59 9.75
CA GLY A 388 0.98 19.46 10.17
C GLY A 388 0.90 19.86 11.65
N THR A 389 1.66 20.89 12.03
CA THR A 389 1.75 21.37 13.43
C THR A 389 0.51 22.17 13.90
N THR A 390 -0.69 21.66 13.63
CA THR A 390 -1.96 22.21 14.12
C THR A 390 -2.20 21.75 15.58
N ASP A 391 -3.17 22.34 16.27
CA ASP A 391 -3.54 22.05 17.68
C ASP A 391 -5.02 22.47 17.75
N THR A 392 -5.87 21.65 17.13
CA THR A 392 -7.23 22.01 16.69
C THR A 392 -8.16 22.26 17.88
N ASP A 393 -8.31 21.30 18.80
CA ASP A 393 -9.13 21.49 20.02
C ASP A 393 -8.47 22.45 21.04
N GLY A 394 -7.13 22.53 21.04
CA GLY A 394 -6.33 23.36 21.93
C GLY A 394 -6.00 22.76 23.30
N ASP A 395 -6.06 21.43 23.47
CA ASP A 395 -5.72 20.64 24.66
C ASP A 395 -4.21 20.30 24.73
N SER A 396 -3.59 20.08 23.55
CA SER A 396 -2.22 19.63 23.28
C SER A 396 -1.92 18.15 23.65
N PRO A 397 -1.46 17.28 22.70
CA PRO A 397 -0.49 17.60 21.64
C PRO A 397 -1.09 18.13 20.32
N ALA A 398 -0.24 18.24 19.30
CA ALA A 398 -0.66 18.60 17.95
C ALA A 398 -1.45 17.48 17.27
N ASP A 399 -2.16 17.83 16.20
CA ASP A 399 -3.12 16.97 15.49
C ASP A 399 -2.49 15.62 15.09
N TYR A 400 -1.32 15.63 14.41
CA TYR A 400 -0.50 14.45 14.03
C TYR A 400 -0.02 13.53 15.17
N LEU A 401 -0.44 13.78 16.42
CA LEU A 401 -0.18 12.97 17.60
C LEU A 401 -1.47 12.53 18.30
N GLN A 402 -2.64 12.65 17.65
CA GLN A 402 -3.97 12.42 18.22
C GLN A 402 -4.97 11.82 17.23
N THR A 403 -5.36 10.57 17.47
CA THR A 403 -6.40 9.85 16.68
C THR A 403 -7.83 10.34 17.02
N ASP A 404 -7.98 11.62 17.37
CA ASP A 404 -9.16 12.32 17.95
C ASP A 404 -8.81 13.85 17.96
N SER A 405 -8.41 14.44 16.82
CA SER A 405 -7.74 15.77 16.72
C SER A 405 -8.59 16.96 17.17
N ASP A 406 -9.91 16.88 16.99
CA ASP A 406 -10.89 17.89 17.39
C ASP A 406 -11.47 17.64 18.81
N ASN A 407 -11.25 16.43 19.35
CA ASN A 407 -11.67 15.91 20.66
C ASN A 407 -13.20 15.71 20.81
N ASP A 408 -13.91 15.39 19.72
CA ASP A 408 -15.33 15.00 19.77
C ASP A 408 -15.52 13.56 20.33
N GLY A 409 -14.69 12.60 19.89
CA GLY A 409 -14.73 11.17 20.20
C GLY A 409 -14.95 10.20 19.03
N ILE A 410 -14.96 10.68 17.78
CA ILE A 410 -14.74 9.96 16.53
C ILE A 410 -13.23 10.00 16.22
N PRO A 411 -12.62 8.93 15.67
CA PRO A 411 -11.22 9.00 15.24
C PRO A 411 -11.07 9.50 13.81
N ASP A 412 -10.11 10.41 13.59
CA ASP A 412 -9.66 11.02 12.32
C ASP A 412 -9.68 10.04 11.13
N ALA A 413 -9.21 8.80 11.37
CA ALA A 413 -9.16 7.67 10.42
C ALA A 413 -10.52 7.24 9.84
N THR A 414 -11.59 7.75 10.43
CA THR A 414 -12.99 7.57 10.01
C THR A 414 -13.45 8.74 9.15
N GLU A 415 -13.01 9.95 9.50
CA GLU A 415 -13.53 11.26 9.09
C GLU A 415 -12.92 11.73 7.77
N SER A 416 -11.66 11.32 7.54
CA SER A 416 -10.92 11.52 6.30
C SER A 416 -10.53 12.97 6.02
N THR A 417 -9.56 13.15 5.13
CA THR A 417 -9.01 14.44 4.70
C THR A 417 -9.92 15.20 3.72
N GLU A 418 -11.23 14.99 3.78
CA GLU A 418 -12.22 15.75 3.00
C GLU A 418 -12.70 16.99 3.78
N ASP A 419 -13.51 17.85 3.17
CA ASP A 419 -13.92 19.18 3.64
C ASP A 419 -15.42 19.30 3.28
N ALA A 420 -16.29 18.76 4.14
CA ALA A 420 -17.68 18.46 3.81
C ALA A 420 -18.56 19.73 3.68
N ASP A 421 -18.50 20.66 4.63
CA ASP A 421 -19.23 21.94 4.55
C ASP A 421 -18.59 22.95 3.57
N GLY A 422 -17.26 22.89 3.38
CA GLY A 422 -16.51 23.79 2.51
C GLY A 422 -16.01 25.10 3.13
N ASP A 423 -15.91 25.22 4.46
CA ASP A 423 -15.23 26.31 5.18
C ASP A 423 -13.73 26.34 4.82
N GLY A 424 -13.13 25.16 4.67
CA GLY A 424 -11.70 24.95 4.48
C GLY A 424 -10.96 24.47 5.73
N VAL A 425 -11.68 23.81 6.64
CA VAL A 425 -11.16 22.92 7.69
C VAL A 425 -11.50 21.49 7.26
N PRO A 426 -10.57 20.53 7.28
CA PRO A 426 -10.90 19.13 6.98
C PRO A 426 -11.79 18.51 8.06
N ASN A 427 -12.56 17.47 7.73
CA ASN A 427 -13.48 16.79 8.67
C ASN A 427 -12.78 16.38 9.99
N TYR A 428 -11.61 15.73 9.90
CA TYR A 428 -10.79 15.35 11.06
C TYR A 428 -10.27 16.53 11.92
N GLN A 429 -10.59 17.78 11.54
CA GLN A 429 -10.27 18.98 12.30
C GLN A 429 -11.51 19.85 12.62
N ASP A 430 -12.75 19.38 12.40
CA ASP A 430 -13.97 20.16 12.68
C ASP A 430 -15.08 19.39 13.42
N ALA A 431 -15.33 19.83 14.66
CA ALA A 431 -16.35 19.29 15.59
C ALA A 431 -17.81 19.64 15.22
N ASP A 432 -18.04 19.93 13.96
CA ASP A 432 -19.27 20.33 13.27
C ASP A 432 -19.03 20.05 11.76
N SER A 433 -18.55 18.85 11.38
CA SER A 433 -18.07 18.54 10.01
C SER A 433 -19.13 18.77 8.92
N ALA A 434 -20.39 18.50 9.26
CA ALA A 434 -21.58 18.79 8.45
C ALA A 434 -21.86 20.30 8.30
N GLY A 435 -21.34 21.14 9.21
CA GLY A 435 -21.48 22.60 9.22
C GLY A 435 -22.86 23.11 9.66
N ASP A 436 -23.63 22.28 10.35
CA ASP A 436 -25.05 22.50 10.62
C ASP A 436 -25.33 23.09 12.03
N GLY A 437 -24.48 22.79 13.01
CA GLY A 437 -24.58 23.26 14.40
C GLY A 437 -25.19 22.27 15.41
N ILE A 438 -25.33 20.99 15.09
CA ILE A 438 -25.16 19.89 16.05
C ILE A 438 -23.64 19.74 16.34
N THR A 439 -23.06 18.54 16.42
CA THR A 439 -21.61 18.31 16.68
C THR A 439 -21.35 16.81 16.61
N ASP A 440 -20.40 16.37 15.80
CA ASP A 440 -19.96 15.01 15.52
C ASP A 440 -20.06 14.05 16.73
N SER A 441 -19.65 14.51 17.94
CA SER A 441 -19.76 13.79 19.23
C SER A 441 -21.17 13.43 19.73
N THR A 442 -22.20 13.95 19.08
CA THR A 442 -23.62 13.83 19.41
C THR A 442 -24.31 12.91 18.41
N GLU A 443 -24.04 13.09 17.12
CA GLU A 443 -24.43 12.21 16.01
C GLU A 443 -23.69 10.86 16.05
N GLY A 444 -22.37 10.91 15.90
CA GLY A 444 -21.48 9.75 15.91
C GLY A 444 -21.41 8.96 14.60
N THR A 445 -20.72 7.82 14.66
CA THR A 445 -20.40 6.93 13.54
C THR A 445 -21.42 5.82 13.27
N ASP A 446 -22.68 6.01 13.70
CA ASP A 446 -23.78 5.26 13.10
C ASP A 446 -24.12 5.94 11.73
N ASP A 447 -25.00 5.28 10.96
CA ASP A 447 -25.57 5.68 9.68
C ASP A 447 -27.05 5.30 9.84
N ALA A 448 -27.94 6.30 9.83
CA ALA A 448 -29.32 6.14 10.33
C ALA A 448 -30.36 5.94 9.22
N ASP A 449 -30.09 6.36 7.99
CA ASP A 449 -30.99 6.18 6.83
C ASP A 449 -30.58 5.03 5.86
N ASP A 450 -29.35 4.48 6.00
CA ASP A 450 -28.68 3.51 5.10
C ASP A 450 -28.21 4.12 3.71
N ASP A 451 -27.81 5.41 3.59
CA ASP A 451 -27.31 6.03 2.31
C ASP A 451 -25.81 5.81 1.96
N ASP A 452 -25.00 5.31 2.91
CA ASP A 452 -23.51 5.22 2.90
C ASP A 452 -22.75 6.50 3.40
N VAL A 453 -23.40 7.59 3.82
CA VAL A 453 -22.79 8.72 4.58
C VAL A 453 -23.02 8.55 6.10
N PRO A 454 -21.98 8.63 6.96
CA PRO A 454 -22.14 8.58 8.41
C PRO A 454 -22.71 9.88 9.01
N ASN A 455 -23.40 9.77 10.14
CA ASN A 455 -24.21 10.86 10.70
C ASN A 455 -23.47 12.17 11.10
N TYR A 456 -22.14 12.18 11.13
CA TYR A 456 -21.35 13.39 11.42
C TYR A 456 -20.89 14.13 10.15
N LEU A 457 -20.98 13.48 8.99
CA LEU A 457 -20.69 14.07 7.67
C LEU A 457 -21.95 14.40 6.87
N ASP A 458 -23.11 13.94 7.33
CA ASP A 458 -24.40 14.25 6.73
C ASP A 458 -25.07 15.44 7.45
N THR A 459 -25.98 16.09 6.74
CA THR A 459 -26.76 17.26 7.19
C THR A 459 -28.27 16.99 7.24
N ASP A 460 -28.69 15.76 6.98
CA ASP A 460 -30.07 15.32 6.72
C ASP A 460 -30.31 13.91 7.32
N ASN A 461 -29.83 13.73 8.55
CA ASN A 461 -29.32 12.48 9.15
C ASN A 461 -30.22 11.23 9.18
N ASP A 462 -31.53 11.38 9.00
CA ASP A 462 -32.49 10.28 8.94
C ASP A 462 -33.12 10.08 7.53
N GLY A 463 -32.61 10.84 6.55
CA GLY A 463 -32.92 10.77 5.13
C GLY A 463 -34.24 11.46 4.74
N ASP A 464 -34.76 12.36 5.58
CA ASP A 464 -36.10 12.92 5.42
C ASP A 464 -36.18 14.21 4.56
N GLY A 465 -35.12 15.02 4.49
CA GLY A 465 -35.08 16.31 3.76
C GLY A 465 -35.27 17.57 4.62
N ILE A 466 -35.34 17.44 5.94
CA ILE A 466 -35.30 18.50 6.95
C ILE A 466 -33.90 18.50 7.59
N PRO A 467 -33.01 19.45 7.24
CA PRO A 467 -31.65 19.41 7.75
C PRO A 467 -31.56 19.53 9.27
N ASP A 468 -30.75 18.68 9.89
CA ASP A 468 -30.41 18.55 11.31
C ASP A 468 -30.43 19.85 12.13
N ALA A 469 -29.78 20.89 11.60
CA ALA A 469 -29.74 22.26 12.11
C ALA A 469 -31.12 22.86 12.47
N THR A 470 -32.19 22.31 11.89
CA THR A 470 -33.57 22.78 11.98
C THR A 470 -34.34 22.13 13.11
N GLU A 471 -34.09 20.85 13.39
CA GLU A 471 -34.77 20.06 14.42
C GLU A 471 -33.93 19.99 15.70
N GLY A 472 -32.69 19.55 15.52
CA GLY A 472 -31.68 19.33 16.53
C GLY A 472 -32.08 18.39 17.67
N THR A 473 -31.29 18.46 18.73
CA THR A 473 -31.21 17.47 19.83
C THR A 473 -32.38 17.44 20.83
N ASN A 474 -33.63 17.62 20.37
CA ASN A 474 -34.85 17.45 21.16
C ASN A 474 -35.44 16.03 21.01
N ASP A 475 -36.58 15.75 21.65
CA ASP A 475 -37.29 14.45 21.69
C ASP A 475 -38.78 14.77 21.96
N ALA A 476 -39.70 14.37 21.06
CA ALA A 476 -41.11 14.77 21.09
C ALA A 476 -42.06 13.72 21.71
N ASP A 477 -42.15 12.46 21.22
CA ASP A 477 -42.84 11.34 21.91
C ASP A 477 -41.98 10.10 22.27
N ASP A 478 -41.26 9.46 21.34
CA ASP A 478 -40.71 8.10 21.56
C ASP A 478 -39.52 8.06 22.53
N GLY A 479 -38.54 8.93 22.30
CA GLY A 479 -37.25 8.97 22.99
C GLY A 479 -36.03 8.62 22.13
N VAL A 480 -36.19 8.58 20.81
CA VAL A 480 -35.13 8.93 19.83
C VAL A 480 -35.08 10.47 19.73
N PRO A 481 -33.94 11.10 19.40
CA PRO A 481 -33.91 12.52 19.08
C PRO A 481 -34.55 12.81 17.72
N ASN A 482 -35.12 14.00 17.53
CA ASN A 482 -35.76 14.40 16.27
C ASN A 482 -34.90 14.08 15.03
N TYR A 483 -33.65 14.59 15.04
CA TYR A 483 -32.65 14.43 13.97
C TYR A 483 -32.19 12.99 13.66
N LEU A 484 -32.88 11.99 14.21
CA LEU A 484 -32.67 10.55 14.00
C LEU A 484 -34.03 9.80 13.94
N ASP A 485 -35.17 10.49 13.80
CA ASP A 485 -36.53 9.97 14.00
C ASP A 485 -37.54 10.55 13.01
N THR A 486 -37.60 9.94 11.82
CA THR A 486 -38.51 10.19 10.67
C THR A 486 -40.03 10.28 10.96
N ASP A 487 -40.47 10.27 12.21
CA ASP A 487 -41.84 10.34 12.76
C ASP A 487 -41.73 10.94 14.19
N SER A 488 -41.08 12.12 14.33
CA SER A 488 -40.70 12.76 15.61
C SER A 488 -41.87 12.90 16.58
N ASP A 489 -43.01 13.26 16.03
CA ASP A 489 -44.29 13.46 16.72
C ASP A 489 -44.91 12.13 17.19
N GLY A 490 -44.71 11.04 16.44
CA GLY A 490 -45.18 9.69 16.76
C GLY A 490 -46.63 9.38 16.33
N ASP A 491 -47.18 10.21 15.44
CA ASP A 491 -48.48 10.10 14.80
C ASP A 491 -48.54 8.96 13.76
N GLY A 492 -47.48 8.78 12.96
CA GLY A 492 -47.39 7.85 11.85
C GLY A 492 -47.48 8.45 10.44
N ILE A 493 -47.45 9.78 10.33
CA ILE A 493 -46.90 10.52 9.18
C ILE A 493 -45.35 10.49 9.29
N THR A 494 -44.63 11.02 8.29
CA THR A 494 -43.18 11.20 8.40
C THR A 494 -42.79 12.66 8.25
N ASP A 495 -41.82 13.12 9.05
CA ASP A 495 -41.34 14.50 9.18
C ASP A 495 -41.09 15.13 7.78
N SER A 496 -40.38 14.43 6.90
CA SER A 496 -40.21 14.62 5.46
C SER A 496 -41.44 15.08 4.66
N THR A 497 -42.62 14.62 5.07
CA THR A 497 -43.90 14.96 4.46
C THR A 497 -44.50 16.22 5.10
N GLU A 498 -44.35 16.37 6.42
CA GLU A 498 -44.91 17.47 7.22
C GLU A 498 -44.16 18.78 7.01
N GLY A 499 -42.84 18.68 6.94
CA GLY A 499 -41.93 19.78 6.68
C GLY A 499 -41.85 20.81 7.82
N THR A 500 -40.94 21.77 7.61
CA THR A 500 -40.53 22.78 8.61
C THR A 500 -41.48 23.98 8.77
N ASP A 501 -42.62 24.00 8.07
CA ASP A 501 -43.60 25.09 8.16
C ASP A 501 -44.45 24.98 9.45
N ASP A 502 -45.13 26.08 9.79
CA ASP A 502 -45.87 26.35 11.05
C ASP A 502 -47.31 26.73 10.65
N THR A 503 -48.14 25.72 10.36
CA THR A 503 -49.40 25.85 9.59
C THR A 503 -50.46 26.68 10.31
N ASP A 504 -50.82 26.36 11.56
CA ASP A 504 -51.73 27.19 12.36
C ASP A 504 -51.09 28.52 12.84
N GLY A 505 -49.76 28.51 13.07
CA GLY A 505 -48.98 29.64 13.57
C GLY A 505 -48.79 29.70 15.10
N ASP A 506 -48.92 28.60 15.85
CA ASP A 506 -48.59 28.48 17.29
C ASP A 506 -47.10 28.71 17.56
N SER A 507 -46.24 28.41 16.57
CA SER A 507 -44.78 28.22 16.65
C SER A 507 -44.34 26.81 17.09
N THR A 508 -45.10 25.79 16.69
CA THR A 508 -44.67 24.39 16.57
C THR A 508 -44.63 24.06 15.06
N PRO A 509 -43.52 23.56 14.50
CA PRO A 509 -43.52 23.05 13.13
C PRO A 509 -44.44 21.84 12.98
N ASN A 510 -44.93 21.58 11.76
CA ASN A 510 -45.84 20.47 11.45
C ASN A 510 -45.29 19.12 11.94
N TYR A 511 -44.01 18.82 11.67
CA TYR A 511 -43.30 17.60 12.11
C TYR A 511 -43.21 17.41 13.65
N LEU A 512 -43.86 18.27 14.44
CA LEU A 512 -43.91 18.24 15.90
C LEU A 512 -45.31 18.53 16.49
N ASP A 513 -46.40 18.52 15.70
CA ASP A 513 -47.76 18.77 16.22
C ASP A 513 -48.88 17.94 15.57
N THR A 514 -49.30 16.85 16.24
CA THR A 514 -50.50 15.98 16.03
C THR A 514 -51.88 16.59 15.61
N ASP A 515 -52.01 17.90 15.40
CA ASP A 515 -53.25 18.65 15.12
C ASP A 515 -52.85 19.93 14.32
N SER A 516 -52.03 19.78 13.26
CA SER A 516 -51.16 20.81 12.63
C SER A 516 -51.85 22.11 12.19
N ASP A 517 -53.16 22.08 11.95
CA ASP A 517 -53.97 23.17 11.38
C ASP A 517 -54.91 23.89 12.41
N GLU A 518 -55.03 23.37 13.64
CA GLU A 518 -56.04 23.66 14.68
C GLU A 518 -57.53 23.43 14.29
N ASP A 519 -57.88 22.54 13.33
CA ASP A 519 -59.29 22.13 13.10
C ASP A 519 -59.84 21.34 14.29
N GLY A 520 -59.03 20.41 14.81
CA GLY A 520 -59.40 19.52 15.90
C GLY A 520 -59.96 18.16 15.46
N LEU A 521 -59.52 17.67 14.30
CA LEU A 521 -59.46 16.24 13.99
C LEU A 521 -58.15 15.65 14.57
N LEU A 522 -57.21 15.11 13.78
CA LEU A 522 -55.84 14.66 14.14
C LEU A 522 -55.13 14.17 12.87
N ASP A 523 -53.86 14.48 12.68
CA ASP A 523 -53.11 14.29 11.44
C ASP A 523 -53.13 12.81 10.94
N SER A 524 -52.97 11.82 11.81
CA SER A 524 -53.14 10.35 11.57
C SER A 524 -54.57 9.88 11.23
N VAL A 525 -55.54 10.79 11.14
CA VAL A 525 -56.93 10.55 10.73
C VAL A 525 -57.20 11.17 9.36
N GLU A 526 -56.60 12.32 9.07
CA GLU A 526 -56.61 13.04 7.80
C GLU A 526 -55.67 12.33 6.80
N GLY A 527 -54.43 12.08 7.22
CA GLY A 527 -53.39 11.36 6.49
C GLY A 527 -52.73 12.15 5.37
N THR A 528 -51.61 11.61 4.86
CA THR A 528 -50.76 12.21 3.82
C THR A 528 -51.31 12.15 2.39
N ASP A 529 -52.58 11.79 2.21
CA ASP A 529 -53.23 12.01 0.92
C ASP A 529 -53.46 13.54 0.76
N ASP A 530 -53.26 14.05 -0.45
CA ASP A 530 -53.63 15.40 -0.89
C ASP A 530 -54.81 15.20 -1.86
N VAL A 531 -56.01 15.66 -1.47
CA VAL A 531 -57.27 15.20 -2.05
C VAL A 531 -57.84 16.17 -3.09
N ASP A 532 -57.65 17.48 -2.92
CA ASP A 532 -57.96 18.52 -3.91
C ASP A 532 -56.80 18.81 -4.89
N GLY A 533 -55.55 18.65 -4.45
CA GLY A 533 -54.35 19.06 -5.18
C GLY A 533 -53.94 20.53 -4.95
N ASP A 534 -54.22 21.12 -3.79
CA ASP A 534 -53.81 22.49 -3.40
C ASP A 534 -52.28 22.66 -3.24
N GLU A 535 -51.57 21.55 -2.99
CA GLU A 535 -50.19 21.45 -2.47
C GLU A 535 -50.12 21.42 -0.92
N ALA A 536 -51.25 21.42 -0.21
CA ALA A 536 -51.38 21.03 1.20
C ALA A 536 -52.02 19.61 1.31
N PRO A 537 -51.35 18.61 1.91
CA PRO A 537 -51.99 17.35 2.28
C PRO A 537 -53.06 17.57 3.36
N ASN A 538 -54.02 16.64 3.49
CA ASN A 538 -55.21 16.80 4.34
C ASN A 538 -54.90 17.28 5.77
N TYR A 539 -53.87 16.74 6.42
CA TYR A 539 -53.49 17.10 7.80
C TYR A 539 -52.95 18.53 7.96
N LEU A 540 -52.59 19.18 6.85
CA LEU A 540 -52.18 20.58 6.79
C LEU A 540 -53.29 21.51 6.26
N ASP A 541 -54.47 20.98 5.88
CA ASP A 541 -55.62 21.82 5.48
C ASP A 541 -56.91 21.50 6.25
N ALA A 542 -57.39 22.55 6.92
CA ALA A 542 -58.65 22.61 7.63
C ALA A 542 -59.90 22.51 6.72
N ASP A 543 -59.72 22.45 5.40
CA ASP A 543 -60.72 22.42 4.32
C ASP A 543 -60.27 21.40 3.24
N SER A 544 -59.88 20.17 3.64
CA SER A 544 -59.11 19.12 2.92
C SER A 544 -59.57 18.67 1.52
N ASP A 545 -60.58 19.31 0.92
CA ASP A 545 -60.99 19.10 -0.46
C ASP A 545 -61.35 20.40 -1.25
N ASP A 546 -60.75 21.54 -0.87
CA ASP A 546 -60.94 22.97 -1.30
C ASP A 546 -62.39 23.29 -1.70
N ASP A 547 -63.33 22.78 -0.90
CA ASP A 547 -64.75 23.07 -1.07
C ASP A 547 -65.18 24.37 -0.36
N GLY A 548 -64.58 24.67 0.79
CA GLY A 548 -64.88 25.85 1.60
C GLY A 548 -65.90 25.62 2.73
N ILE A 549 -66.02 24.40 3.25
CA ILE A 549 -66.92 23.99 4.34
C ILE A 549 -66.18 23.69 5.66
N LEU A 550 -64.89 23.37 5.62
CA LEU A 550 -64.01 22.94 6.73
C LEU A 550 -64.35 21.57 7.35
N ASP A 551 -63.33 20.76 7.59
CA ASP A 551 -63.34 19.41 8.16
C ASP A 551 -64.12 19.28 9.48
N SER A 552 -63.95 20.22 10.41
CA SER A 552 -64.74 20.32 11.65
C SER A 552 -66.22 20.61 11.42
N THR A 553 -66.66 20.93 10.21
CA THR A 553 -68.06 20.93 9.74
C THR A 553 -68.50 19.56 9.21
N GLU A 554 -67.63 18.87 8.48
CA GLU A 554 -67.81 17.53 7.89
C GLU A 554 -67.72 16.34 8.86
N LYS A 555 -66.50 16.05 9.32
CA LYS A 555 -66.03 14.82 9.98
C LYS A 555 -66.07 13.59 9.07
N THR A 556 -65.27 12.61 9.48
CA THR A 556 -65.34 11.13 9.40
C THR A 556 -66.73 10.41 9.38
N ASN A 557 -67.78 11.00 8.81
CA ASN A 557 -68.93 10.29 8.25
C ASN A 557 -68.60 9.87 6.80
N ASP A 558 -69.52 9.14 6.19
CA ASP A 558 -69.57 8.72 4.79
C ASP A 558 -71.09 8.73 4.46
N VAL A 559 -71.51 9.37 3.37
CA VAL A 559 -72.93 9.68 3.09
C VAL A 559 -73.53 8.91 1.91
N ASP A 560 -72.79 8.66 0.83
CA ASP A 560 -73.28 7.88 -0.32
C ASP A 560 -73.10 6.33 -0.14
N GLU A 561 -72.27 5.88 0.82
CA GLU A 561 -71.79 4.51 1.07
C GLU A 561 -70.71 3.96 0.06
N ASP A 562 -69.93 4.83 -0.60
CA ASP A 562 -68.74 4.54 -1.44
C ASP A 562 -67.56 4.00 -0.62
N GLY A 563 -67.17 4.76 0.42
CA GLY A 563 -66.03 4.48 1.29
C GLY A 563 -65.14 5.68 1.62
N THR A 564 -65.31 6.79 0.90
CA THR A 564 -64.63 8.08 1.13
C THR A 564 -65.29 8.83 2.30
N PRO A 565 -64.51 9.39 3.26
CA PRO A 565 -65.06 10.23 4.32
C PRO A 565 -65.46 11.64 3.86
N ASN A 566 -66.57 12.18 4.37
CA ASN A 566 -67.13 13.50 4.00
C ASN A 566 -66.21 14.73 4.17
N PHE A 567 -65.02 14.58 4.74
CA PHE A 567 -64.04 15.68 4.88
C PHE A 567 -62.97 15.68 3.79
N ILE A 568 -62.97 14.63 2.96
CA ILE A 568 -62.07 14.39 1.82
C ILE A 568 -62.87 13.77 0.67
N ASP A 569 -64.09 14.25 0.46
CA ASP A 569 -65.07 13.69 -0.47
C ASP A 569 -65.79 14.82 -1.22
N THR A 570 -65.07 15.40 -2.19
CA THR A 570 -65.47 16.51 -3.08
C THR A 570 -66.88 16.44 -3.71
N ASP A 571 -67.59 15.31 -3.59
CA ASP A 571 -68.93 15.01 -4.15
C ASP A 571 -69.66 14.11 -3.13
N SER A 572 -69.83 14.60 -1.89
CA SER A 572 -70.22 13.84 -0.68
C SER A 572 -71.54 13.06 -0.73
N ASP A 573 -72.33 13.21 -1.80
CA ASP A 573 -73.54 12.43 -2.06
C ASP A 573 -73.54 11.62 -3.37
N GLY A 574 -72.49 11.74 -4.19
CA GLY A 574 -72.21 10.91 -5.36
C GLY A 574 -73.00 11.28 -6.61
N ASP A 575 -73.19 12.58 -6.85
CA ASP A 575 -73.99 13.16 -7.92
C ASP A 575 -73.16 13.56 -9.15
N SER A 576 -71.87 13.89 -8.99
CA SER A 576 -70.97 14.47 -10.00
C SER A 576 -71.10 15.99 -10.21
N ILE A 577 -71.58 16.72 -9.21
CA ILE A 577 -71.27 18.15 -9.04
C ILE A 577 -70.55 18.35 -7.71
N PRO A 578 -69.36 18.97 -7.70
CA PRO A 578 -68.61 19.08 -6.47
C PRO A 578 -69.27 19.95 -5.41
N ASP A 579 -69.10 19.52 -4.17
CA ASP A 579 -69.49 20.16 -2.92
C ASP A 579 -69.03 21.63 -2.93
N SER A 580 -67.81 21.89 -3.41
CA SER A 580 -67.21 23.23 -3.58
C SER A 580 -68.07 24.22 -4.37
N THR A 581 -68.91 23.69 -5.25
CA THR A 581 -69.84 24.50 -6.03
C THR A 581 -71.11 24.77 -5.20
N GLU A 582 -71.61 23.79 -4.45
CA GLU A 582 -72.80 23.76 -3.60
C GLU A 582 -72.64 24.59 -2.30
N GLY A 583 -71.63 24.25 -1.51
CA GLY A 583 -71.27 24.75 -0.18
C GLY A 583 -72.26 24.37 0.93
N THR A 584 -72.02 24.88 2.14
CA THR A 584 -72.94 24.84 3.31
C THR A 584 -74.34 25.49 3.13
N THR A 585 -74.80 25.69 1.90
CA THR A 585 -76.14 26.16 1.56
C THR A 585 -77.19 25.08 1.92
N ASP A 586 -78.43 25.51 2.17
CA ASP A 586 -79.61 24.65 2.40
C ASP A 586 -80.74 25.31 1.60
N THR A 587 -80.70 25.09 0.28
CA THR A 587 -81.49 25.77 -0.77
C THR A 587 -82.98 25.48 -0.62
N ASP A 588 -83.35 24.25 -0.22
CA ASP A 588 -84.72 23.88 0.18
C ASP A 588 -85.06 24.35 1.62
N GLY A 589 -84.17 24.11 2.60
CA GLY A 589 -84.37 24.44 4.01
C GLY A 589 -84.79 23.26 4.91
N ASP A 590 -84.38 22.03 4.60
CA ASP A 590 -84.83 20.75 5.21
C ASP A 590 -83.76 20.09 6.12
N SER A 591 -82.47 20.28 5.83
CA SER A 591 -81.28 19.70 6.48
C SER A 591 -81.07 18.18 6.22
N PRO A 592 -79.97 17.74 5.56
CA PRO A 592 -78.66 18.38 5.50
C PRO A 592 -78.54 19.52 4.47
N ALA A 593 -77.32 20.00 4.26
CA ALA A 593 -77.01 21.03 3.28
C ALA A 593 -77.15 20.48 1.84
N ASP A 594 -76.85 21.32 0.86
CA ASP A 594 -77.04 21.02 -0.57
C ASP A 594 -76.07 19.92 -1.01
N TYR A 595 -74.78 20.05 -0.69
CA TYR A 595 -73.66 19.09 -0.88
C TYR A 595 -73.83 17.68 -0.23
N LEU A 596 -75.01 17.38 0.29
CA LEU A 596 -75.35 16.11 0.94
C LEU A 596 -76.70 15.57 0.41
N GLN A 597 -77.11 16.00 -0.79
CA GLN A 597 -78.38 15.75 -1.49
C GLN A 597 -78.36 15.88 -3.06
N THR A 598 -78.12 14.78 -3.80
CA THR A 598 -78.27 14.45 -5.27
C THR A 598 -79.42 15.07 -6.16
N ASP A 599 -80.06 16.16 -5.77
CA ASP A 599 -81.27 16.78 -6.36
C ASP A 599 -81.40 18.21 -5.78
N SER A 600 -80.33 19.03 -5.94
CA SER A 600 -79.97 20.18 -5.09
C SER A 600 -81.05 21.28 -5.02
N ASP A 601 -81.61 21.68 -6.16
CA ASP A 601 -82.76 22.61 -6.22
C ASP A 601 -84.14 21.92 -6.23
N ASN A 602 -84.13 20.59 -6.41
CA ASN A 602 -85.24 19.67 -6.53
C ASN A 602 -86.11 19.76 -7.83
N ASP A 603 -85.55 20.11 -9.00
CA ASP A 603 -86.20 19.96 -10.32
C ASP A 603 -86.37 18.49 -10.72
N GLY A 604 -85.29 17.70 -10.62
CA GLY A 604 -85.29 16.26 -10.88
C GLY A 604 -84.93 15.85 -12.33
N ILE A 605 -84.18 16.69 -13.05
CA ILE A 605 -82.91 16.19 -13.59
C ILE A 605 -81.90 16.17 -12.43
N SER A 606 -80.90 15.28 -12.45
CA SER A 606 -79.84 15.30 -11.45
C SER A 606 -78.78 16.31 -11.85
N ASP A 607 -78.16 16.92 -10.86
CA ASP A 607 -77.19 17.99 -10.98
C ASP A 607 -76.04 17.55 -11.93
N ALA A 608 -75.58 16.30 -11.81
CA ALA A 608 -74.85 15.43 -12.77
C ALA A 608 -75.05 15.63 -14.29
N ILE A 609 -76.23 16.12 -14.71
CA ILE A 609 -76.68 16.20 -16.12
C ILE A 609 -76.93 17.66 -16.55
N GLU A 610 -77.28 18.56 -15.62
CA GLU A 610 -77.46 19.98 -15.92
C GLU A 610 -76.10 20.71 -15.81
N GLY A 611 -75.27 20.30 -14.84
CA GLY A 611 -73.86 20.63 -14.73
C GLY A 611 -73.56 21.97 -14.07
N THR A 612 -72.27 22.23 -13.81
CA THR A 612 -71.78 23.48 -13.20
C THR A 612 -71.64 24.65 -14.18
N ASN A 613 -72.14 24.52 -15.41
CA ASN A 613 -72.22 25.64 -16.36
C ASN A 613 -73.22 26.70 -15.86
N ASP A 614 -73.08 27.96 -16.29
CA ASP A 614 -74.13 28.99 -16.21
C ASP A 614 -74.46 29.40 -17.64
N ALA A 615 -75.74 29.29 -17.96
CA ALA A 615 -76.45 29.80 -19.11
C ALA A 615 -76.15 31.27 -19.48
N ASP A 616 -77.10 32.15 -19.18
CA ASP A 616 -77.20 33.55 -19.55
C ASP A 616 -76.07 34.42 -18.96
N GLY A 617 -75.27 33.86 -18.05
CA GLY A 617 -74.61 34.62 -17.01
C GLY A 617 -75.66 35.25 -16.09
N ASP A 618 -76.71 34.51 -15.69
CA ASP A 618 -77.66 35.00 -14.68
C ASP A 618 -76.95 35.13 -13.31
N GLY A 619 -75.95 34.27 -13.08
CA GLY A 619 -75.14 34.20 -11.87
C GLY A 619 -75.54 33.05 -10.94
N VAL A 620 -76.15 32.02 -11.51
CA VAL A 620 -76.51 30.74 -10.87
C VAL A 620 -76.20 29.67 -11.93
N ALA A 621 -75.57 28.57 -11.52
CA ALA A 621 -75.23 27.48 -12.43
C ALA A 621 -76.40 26.50 -12.60
N ASN A 622 -76.53 25.91 -13.79
CA ASN A 622 -77.61 25.09 -14.37
C ASN A 622 -78.24 24.00 -13.48
N TYR A 623 -77.60 23.64 -12.39
CA TYR A 623 -78.06 22.65 -11.41
C TYR A 623 -78.78 23.28 -10.20
N ARG A 624 -78.45 24.54 -9.87
CA ARG A 624 -79.20 25.41 -8.95
C ARG A 624 -80.01 26.50 -9.66
N ASP A 625 -79.92 26.60 -10.99
CA ASP A 625 -80.74 27.46 -11.84
C ASP A 625 -81.62 26.66 -12.80
N PHE A 626 -82.59 27.34 -13.40
CA PHE A 626 -83.69 26.74 -14.14
C PHE A 626 -83.78 27.23 -15.63
N ASP A 627 -82.76 27.90 -16.21
CA ASP A 627 -82.54 28.19 -17.66
C ASP A 627 -80.99 28.04 -18.03
N ALA A 628 -80.55 27.56 -19.24
CA ALA A 628 -79.30 26.73 -19.45
C ALA A 628 -78.08 27.13 -20.34
N ASP A 629 -78.24 27.77 -21.51
CA ASP A 629 -77.15 27.95 -22.52
C ASP A 629 -76.76 29.41 -22.84
N GLY A 630 -77.54 30.38 -22.34
CA GLY A 630 -77.30 31.83 -22.47
C GLY A 630 -77.41 32.47 -23.85
N ASP A 631 -77.42 31.67 -24.92
CA ASP A 631 -78.27 31.97 -26.09
C ASP A 631 -79.72 32.19 -25.60
N GLY A 632 -80.15 31.38 -24.62
CA GLY A 632 -81.17 31.66 -23.62
C GLY A 632 -82.27 30.59 -23.56
N ILE A 633 -81.88 29.34 -23.29
CA ILE A 633 -82.71 28.13 -23.43
C ILE A 633 -82.53 27.22 -22.18
N PRO A 634 -83.60 26.71 -21.54
CA PRO A 634 -83.52 25.91 -20.31
C PRO A 634 -83.15 24.42 -20.44
N ASP A 635 -82.72 23.87 -19.31
CA ASP A 635 -81.80 22.74 -19.09
C ASP A 635 -82.50 21.42 -19.34
N SER A 636 -83.62 21.28 -18.63
CA SER A 636 -84.77 20.44 -18.93
C SER A 636 -85.37 20.56 -20.36
N ALA A 637 -84.69 21.20 -21.33
CA ALA A 637 -85.09 21.28 -22.75
C ALA A 637 -84.00 21.12 -23.86
N GLU A 638 -82.68 21.03 -23.60
CA GLU A 638 -81.58 21.14 -24.60
C GLU A 638 -81.08 19.81 -25.28
N GLY A 639 -79.77 19.46 -25.27
CA GLY A 639 -79.24 18.16 -25.80
C GLY A 639 -78.12 18.16 -26.90
N THR A 640 -78.31 17.43 -28.04
CA THR A 640 -77.28 17.05 -29.08
C THR A 640 -77.82 16.69 -30.52
N ASP A 641 -77.00 16.78 -31.61
CA ASP A 641 -77.26 16.17 -32.98
C ASP A 641 -75.98 15.63 -33.74
N ASP A 642 -75.26 16.34 -34.67
CA ASP A 642 -73.98 15.88 -35.33
C ASP A 642 -72.93 16.97 -35.80
N ALA A 643 -71.59 16.70 -35.72
CA ALA A 643 -70.42 17.64 -35.82
C ALA A 643 -69.17 17.19 -36.69
N ASP A 644 -67.91 17.65 -36.44
CA ASP A 644 -66.65 17.26 -37.18
C ASP A 644 -66.24 15.81 -36.87
N GLY A 645 -66.28 15.49 -35.58
CA GLY A 645 -65.81 14.24 -34.99
C GLY A 645 -65.43 14.45 -33.51
N ASP A 646 -64.96 15.66 -33.21
CA ASP A 646 -64.67 16.30 -31.92
C ASP A 646 -65.47 15.82 -30.70
N GLY A 647 -66.67 16.37 -30.44
CA GLY A 647 -67.45 15.99 -29.25
C GLY A 647 -68.36 17.04 -28.61
N ALA A 648 -68.30 18.32 -29.03
CA ALA A 648 -69.06 19.41 -28.39
C ALA A 648 -70.60 19.16 -28.42
N PRO A 649 -71.30 19.15 -27.26
CA PRO A 649 -72.77 18.99 -27.19
C PRO A 649 -73.54 20.17 -27.81
N ASN A 650 -74.87 20.08 -28.04
CA ASN A 650 -75.59 21.25 -28.60
C ASN A 650 -75.70 22.43 -27.61
N TYR A 651 -75.43 22.21 -26.32
CA TYR A 651 -75.19 23.31 -25.38
C TYR A 651 -73.77 23.98 -25.54
N LEU A 652 -73.02 23.75 -26.67
CA LEU A 652 -71.75 24.40 -27.19
C LEU A 652 -71.54 24.27 -28.77
N ASP A 653 -70.45 24.82 -29.41
CA ASP A 653 -70.00 24.50 -30.83
C ASP A 653 -68.48 24.71 -31.19
N THR A 654 -67.94 24.04 -32.24
CA THR A 654 -66.47 23.84 -32.59
C THR A 654 -66.14 23.60 -34.12
N ASP A 655 -64.85 23.56 -34.57
CA ASP A 655 -64.36 23.43 -35.99
C ASP A 655 -62.83 23.05 -36.14
N ASN A 656 -62.44 21.76 -36.36
CA ASN A 656 -61.09 21.17 -36.01
C ASN A 656 -60.56 20.02 -36.94
N ASP A 657 -59.31 19.53 -36.75
CA ASP A 657 -58.58 18.33 -37.33
C ASP A 657 -57.18 18.13 -36.57
N GLY A 658 -56.26 17.18 -36.87
CA GLY A 658 -54.87 17.15 -36.24
C GLY A 658 -53.75 16.09 -36.64
N ASP A 659 -52.43 16.42 -36.56
CA ASP A 659 -51.21 15.53 -36.61
C ASP A 659 -50.45 15.40 -35.26
N GLY A 660 -50.54 16.46 -34.44
CA GLY A 660 -50.07 16.53 -33.06
C GLY A 660 -50.39 17.83 -32.31
N ILE A 661 -50.63 18.96 -32.99
CA ILE A 661 -50.57 20.32 -32.41
C ILE A 661 -51.86 21.14 -32.73
N PRO A 662 -52.33 22.14 -31.92
CA PRO A 662 -53.68 22.74 -32.09
C PRO A 662 -53.74 24.26 -32.46
N ASP A 663 -54.96 24.76 -32.77
CA ASP A 663 -55.28 26.15 -33.23
C ASP A 663 -54.66 27.29 -32.39
N ALA A 664 -54.39 27.04 -31.11
CA ALA A 664 -53.80 27.99 -30.18
C ALA A 664 -52.34 28.35 -30.46
N THR A 665 -51.54 27.42 -31.04
CA THR A 665 -50.08 27.51 -31.05
C THR A 665 -49.50 27.42 -32.47
N GLU A 666 -49.35 26.22 -33.02
CA GLU A 666 -48.89 26.02 -34.40
C GLU A 666 -50.02 26.42 -35.36
N GLY A 667 -51.22 25.88 -35.12
CA GLY A 667 -52.55 26.47 -35.16
C GLY A 667 -52.99 27.38 -36.31
N THR A 668 -52.20 28.35 -36.77
CA THR A 668 -52.53 29.28 -37.86
C THR A 668 -51.38 29.67 -38.81
N ASN A 669 -50.20 29.03 -38.73
CA ASN A 669 -48.92 29.57 -39.24
C ASN A 669 -48.36 28.85 -40.50
N ASP A 670 -47.07 28.46 -40.48
CA ASP A 670 -46.25 27.81 -41.52
C ASP A 670 -45.28 26.81 -40.79
N ALA A 671 -44.92 25.65 -41.37
CA ALA A 671 -44.11 24.54 -40.79
C ALA A 671 -42.99 24.02 -41.76
N ASP A 672 -42.72 22.70 -41.91
CA ASP A 672 -42.00 22.15 -43.10
C ASP A 672 -42.75 22.54 -44.41
N SER A 673 -44.09 22.57 -44.33
CA SER A 673 -45.08 23.40 -45.08
C SER A 673 -45.62 22.96 -46.47
N ASP A 674 -46.93 22.69 -46.61
CA ASP A 674 -47.79 23.14 -47.77
C ASP A 674 -49.29 23.33 -47.39
N GLY A 675 -49.74 22.82 -46.23
CA GLY A 675 -50.93 23.29 -45.51
C GLY A 675 -52.16 22.37 -45.51
N ILE A 676 -52.15 21.31 -44.70
CA ILE A 676 -53.35 20.81 -44.00
C ILE A 676 -53.41 21.52 -42.64
N LYS A 677 -54.59 22.06 -42.27
CA LYS A 677 -54.69 23.36 -41.56
C LYS A 677 -53.84 23.34 -40.30
N ASN A 678 -52.65 23.91 -40.42
CA ASN A 678 -51.58 23.71 -39.46
C ASN A 678 -52.08 24.24 -38.11
N TYR A 679 -52.48 23.49 -37.08
CA TYR A 679 -52.80 22.07 -36.76
C TYR A 679 -52.65 20.83 -37.70
N LEU A 680 -51.58 20.53 -38.51
CA LEU A 680 -51.43 19.21 -39.25
C LEU A 680 -50.19 18.90 -40.17
N ASP A 681 -49.18 19.76 -40.43
CA ASP A 681 -48.04 19.40 -41.33
C ASP A 681 -46.82 18.86 -40.51
N THR A 682 -46.07 17.83 -40.99
CA THR A 682 -45.18 16.92 -40.19
C THR A 682 -43.97 16.35 -40.96
N ASP A 683 -42.96 15.79 -40.25
CA ASP A 683 -41.63 15.25 -40.72
C ASP A 683 -40.67 16.43 -41.00
N SER A 684 -40.04 16.95 -39.93
CA SER A 684 -39.59 18.34 -39.84
C SER A 684 -38.20 18.59 -40.40
N ASP A 685 -37.29 17.62 -40.30
CA ASP A 685 -35.99 17.63 -40.98
C ASP A 685 -35.74 16.36 -41.81
N GLY A 686 -35.87 15.18 -41.19
CA GLY A 686 -35.95 13.84 -41.77
C GLY A 686 -34.76 13.45 -42.64
N ASP A 687 -33.62 13.12 -42.04
CA ASP A 687 -32.40 12.76 -42.80
C ASP A 687 -32.53 11.39 -43.53
N GLY A 688 -33.32 10.48 -42.97
CA GLY A 688 -33.45 9.07 -43.34
C GLY A 688 -33.47 8.14 -42.12
N ILE A 689 -32.73 8.54 -41.09
CA ILE A 689 -33.15 8.60 -39.69
C ILE A 689 -34.41 9.56 -39.64
N ALA A 690 -35.10 9.78 -38.52
CA ALA A 690 -36.31 10.63 -38.50
C ALA A 690 -36.38 11.49 -37.23
N ASP A 691 -37.18 12.58 -37.18
CA ASP A 691 -37.37 13.50 -36.03
C ASP A 691 -37.45 12.88 -34.60
N SER A 692 -37.66 11.56 -34.50
CA SER A 692 -37.70 10.74 -33.28
C SER A 692 -36.49 9.79 -33.06
N VAL A 693 -35.39 9.89 -33.84
CA VAL A 693 -34.24 8.96 -33.80
C VAL A 693 -32.88 9.69 -33.86
N GLU A 694 -32.66 10.67 -34.75
CA GLU A 694 -31.59 11.68 -34.59
C GLU A 694 -31.88 12.46 -33.27
N GLY A 695 -33.15 12.85 -33.09
CA GLY A 695 -33.70 13.21 -31.78
C GLY A 695 -33.34 14.63 -31.34
N THR A 696 -32.45 14.80 -30.38
CA THR A 696 -31.99 16.14 -29.96
C THR A 696 -30.56 16.14 -29.42
N ASN A 697 -29.80 15.09 -29.71
CA ASN A 697 -28.46 14.94 -29.15
C ASN A 697 -27.46 15.87 -29.83
N ASP A 698 -26.22 15.87 -29.32
CA ASP A 698 -25.17 16.83 -29.61
C ASP A 698 -23.84 16.10 -29.29
N SER A 699 -23.37 15.25 -30.20
CA SER A 699 -22.34 14.23 -29.90
C SER A 699 -20.90 14.74 -30.00
N ASP A 700 -20.69 15.84 -30.73
CA ASP A 700 -19.41 16.58 -30.88
C ASP A 700 -19.41 17.96 -30.17
N ASP A 701 -20.50 18.32 -29.47
CA ASP A 701 -20.80 19.61 -28.82
C ASP A 701 -20.96 20.84 -29.78
N ASP A 702 -21.77 20.75 -30.87
CA ASP A 702 -22.15 21.87 -31.77
C ASP A 702 -23.26 22.81 -31.23
N SER A 703 -24.25 22.26 -30.51
CA SER A 703 -25.54 22.86 -30.11
C SER A 703 -26.68 22.88 -31.14
N THR A 704 -26.60 22.14 -32.24
CA THR A 704 -27.76 21.88 -33.10
C THR A 704 -28.37 20.53 -32.70
N PRO A 705 -29.67 20.44 -32.32
CA PRO A 705 -30.22 19.19 -31.81
C PRO A 705 -30.56 18.26 -32.96
N ASN A 706 -30.11 17.01 -32.93
CA ASN A 706 -30.08 16.15 -34.11
C ASN A 706 -31.45 15.87 -34.83
N TYR A 707 -32.67 16.07 -34.29
CA TYR A 707 -33.91 16.21 -35.14
C TYR A 707 -33.94 17.45 -36.06
N LEU A 708 -32.79 18.11 -36.19
CA LEU A 708 -32.47 19.22 -37.06
C LEU A 708 -30.97 19.13 -37.52
N ASP A 709 -30.24 18.01 -37.26
CA ASP A 709 -28.81 17.80 -37.61
C ASP A 709 -28.35 16.32 -37.76
N THR A 710 -27.24 16.07 -38.47
CA THR A 710 -27.09 14.85 -39.30
C THR A 710 -25.67 14.21 -39.41
N ASP A 711 -24.73 14.50 -38.52
CA ASP A 711 -23.31 14.04 -38.60
C ASP A 711 -22.63 14.13 -37.21
N SER A 712 -22.26 13.02 -36.56
CA SER A 712 -22.12 12.96 -35.08
C SER A 712 -20.72 12.84 -34.44
N ASP A 713 -19.63 12.43 -35.12
CA ASP A 713 -18.34 12.13 -34.45
C ASP A 713 -17.04 12.75 -35.05
N GLU A 714 -17.14 13.36 -36.24
CA GLU A 714 -16.05 13.99 -37.01
C GLU A 714 -14.94 13.05 -37.59
N ASP A 715 -15.17 11.74 -37.81
CA ASP A 715 -14.17 10.84 -38.44
C ASP A 715 -13.94 11.06 -39.97
N GLU A 716 -14.91 11.71 -40.66
CA GLU A 716 -15.12 11.88 -42.12
C GLU A 716 -16.18 10.94 -42.80
N LEU A 717 -17.02 10.20 -42.05
CA LEU A 717 -18.16 9.39 -42.52
C LEU A 717 -19.54 10.08 -42.31
N LEU A 718 -20.62 9.41 -41.82
CA LEU A 718 -21.97 9.96 -41.55
C LEU A 718 -22.90 8.97 -40.78
N ASP A 719 -23.61 9.39 -39.73
CA ASP A 719 -24.60 8.61 -38.91
C ASP A 719 -25.38 7.50 -39.63
N GLY A 720 -25.93 7.79 -40.81
CA GLY A 720 -26.70 6.86 -41.63
C GLY A 720 -25.89 5.81 -42.41
N ALA A 721 -24.57 5.73 -42.24
CA ALA A 721 -23.64 4.91 -43.02
C ALA A 721 -22.86 3.88 -42.18
N GLU A 722 -22.16 4.29 -41.11
CA GLU A 722 -21.56 3.39 -40.11
C GLU A 722 -22.69 2.72 -39.31
N GLY A 723 -23.57 3.56 -38.76
CA GLY A 723 -24.75 3.16 -38.00
C GLY A 723 -24.42 2.55 -36.64
N THR A 724 -25.39 1.82 -36.08
CA THR A 724 -25.45 1.52 -34.64
C THR A 724 -24.85 0.14 -34.29
N GLY A 725 -23.61 -0.14 -34.72
CA GLY A 725 -22.85 -1.35 -34.38
C GLY A 725 -21.89 -1.16 -33.19
N ASP A 726 -21.00 -2.13 -32.97
CA ASP A 726 -19.92 -2.24 -31.95
C ASP A 726 -19.18 -3.56 -32.30
N VAL A 727 -17.85 -3.56 -32.50
CA VAL A 727 -17.10 -4.69 -33.10
C VAL A 727 -15.90 -5.21 -32.28
N ASP A 728 -14.91 -4.40 -31.91
CA ASP A 728 -13.79 -4.87 -31.07
C ASP A 728 -14.27 -5.25 -29.64
N GLY A 729 -15.29 -4.53 -29.14
CA GLY A 729 -15.92 -4.70 -27.84
C GLY A 729 -15.49 -3.70 -26.76
N ASP A 730 -14.89 -2.56 -27.12
CA ASP A 730 -14.61 -1.38 -26.29
C ASP A 730 -15.89 -0.79 -25.68
N GLY A 731 -16.91 -0.56 -26.52
CA GLY A 731 -18.24 -0.08 -26.14
C GLY A 731 -18.78 1.14 -26.88
N ALA A 732 -18.00 1.78 -27.76
CA ALA A 732 -18.47 2.85 -28.64
C ALA A 732 -19.36 2.33 -29.80
N PRO A 733 -20.48 3.01 -30.14
CA PRO A 733 -21.24 2.68 -31.35
C PRO A 733 -20.50 3.10 -32.63
N ASN A 734 -20.55 2.32 -33.72
CA ASN A 734 -19.77 2.62 -34.95
C ASN A 734 -19.98 4.02 -35.59
N TYR A 735 -21.03 4.78 -35.28
CA TYR A 735 -21.21 6.17 -35.72
C TYR A 735 -20.69 7.22 -34.72
N LEU A 736 -19.83 6.75 -33.80
CA LEU A 736 -19.25 7.41 -32.63
C LEU A 736 -17.88 6.76 -32.27
N ASP A 737 -17.17 6.14 -33.23
CA ASP A 737 -15.96 5.32 -33.04
C ASP A 737 -15.00 5.36 -34.26
N ALA A 738 -13.70 5.12 -34.06
CA ALA A 738 -12.63 5.46 -35.03
C ALA A 738 -11.46 4.45 -35.19
N ASP A 739 -11.48 3.31 -34.49
CA ASP A 739 -10.55 2.16 -34.64
C ASP A 739 -11.35 0.86 -34.37
N SER A 740 -12.37 0.62 -35.21
CA SER A 740 -13.54 -0.23 -34.92
C SER A 740 -13.27 -1.72 -34.65
N ASP A 741 -12.03 -2.19 -34.88
CA ASP A 741 -11.64 -3.62 -34.81
C ASP A 741 -10.44 -3.90 -33.88
N GLY A 742 -9.60 -2.90 -33.60
CA GLY A 742 -8.51 -2.97 -32.63
C GLY A 742 -7.25 -3.74 -33.07
N ASP A 743 -7.07 -4.06 -34.37
CA ASP A 743 -5.82 -4.61 -34.92
C ASP A 743 -4.62 -3.66 -34.71
N GLY A 744 -4.85 -2.36 -34.92
CA GLY A 744 -3.81 -1.32 -34.96
C GLY A 744 -3.70 -0.58 -36.29
N VAL A 745 -4.66 -0.75 -37.20
CA VAL A 745 -4.91 0.09 -38.38
C VAL A 745 -6.25 0.79 -38.18
N LEU A 746 -6.36 2.07 -38.57
CA LEU A 746 -7.56 2.89 -38.35
C LEU A 746 -8.53 2.81 -39.54
N ASP A 747 -9.84 2.84 -39.30
CA ASP A 747 -10.94 2.75 -40.29
C ASP A 747 -10.72 3.62 -41.55
N SER A 748 -10.20 4.82 -41.36
CA SER A 748 -9.85 5.78 -42.43
C SER A 748 -8.71 5.32 -43.37
N THR A 749 -8.04 4.21 -43.03
CA THR A 749 -6.87 3.62 -43.72
C THR A 749 -7.23 2.37 -44.52
N GLU A 750 -7.98 1.41 -43.96
CA GLU A 750 -8.48 0.26 -44.75
C GLU A 750 -9.77 0.62 -45.51
N GLY A 751 -10.72 1.21 -44.78
CA GLY A 751 -12.02 1.64 -45.26
C GLY A 751 -12.94 0.51 -45.72
N THR A 752 -14.06 0.90 -46.34
CA THR A 752 -15.21 0.04 -46.67
C THR A 752 -15.02 -0.91 -47.88
N ASN A 753 -13.83 -1.52 -48.02
CA ASN A 753 -13.57 -2.64 -48.93
C ASN A 753 -13.73 -3.98 -48.20
N ASP A 754 -13.53 -5.09 -48.90
CA ASP A 754 -13.62 -6.49 -48.46
C ASP A 754 -12.62 -7.25 -49.37
N ALA A 755 -11.64 -7.95 -48.79
CA ALA A 755 -10.45 -8.44 -49.51
C ALA A 755 -10.43 -9.98 -49.71
N ASP A 756 -10.54 -10.80 -48.66
CA ASP A 756 -10.68 -12.27 -48.80
C ASP A 756 -12.01 -12.68 -49.49
N GLY A 757 -13.10 -11.94 -49.24
CA GLY A 757 -14.45 -12.19 -49.76
C GLY A 757 -15.44 -12.87 -48.79
N ASP A 758 -15.28 -12.73 -47.47
CA ASP A 758 -16.11 -13.29 -46.39
C ASP A 758 -17.50 -12.62 -46.22
N ASP A 759 -17.66 -11.36 -46.69
CA ASP A 759 -18.74 -10.37 -46.43
C ASP A 759 -18.49 -9.43 -45.19
N VAL A 760 -17.34 -9.47 -44.50
CA VAL A 760 -16.90 -8.42 -43.54
C VAL A 760 -16.05 -7.33 -44.24
N PRO A 761 -16.24 -6.03 -43.91
CA PRO A 761 -15.35 -4.96 -44.41
C PRO A 761 -14.00 -4.90 -43.70
N ASN A 762 -12.93 -4.48 -44.40
CA ASN A 762 -11.56 -4.44 -43.85
C ASN A 762 -11.42 -3.68 -42.52
N TYR A 763 -12.11 -2.55 -42.32
CA TYR A 763 -12.11 -1.78 -41.06
C TYR A 763 -12.76 -2.50 -39.86
N LEU A 764 -13.08 -3.79 -40.02
CA LEU A 764 -13.77 -4.65 -39.05
C LEU A 764 -13.18 -6.09 -39.07
N ASP A 765 -11.97 -6.30 -39.63
CA ASP A 765 -11.38 -7.64 -39.86
C ASP A 765 -9.83 -7.78 -39.73
N THR A 766 -9.39 -8.29 -38.57
CA THR A 766 -8.00 -8.58 -38.15
C THR A 766 -7.12 -9.54 -39.00
N ASP A 767 -7.64 -10.11 -40.08
CA ASP A 767 -7.00 -11.11 -40.99
C ASP A 767 -7.60 -10.88 -42.40
N SER A 768 -7.47 -9.64 -42.90
CA SER A 768 -8.17 -9.09 -44.08
C SER A 768 -8.01 -9.92 -45.36
N ASP A 769 -6.91 -10.63 -45.46
CA ASP A 769 -6.46 -11.43 -46.61
C ASP A 769 -6.87 -12.91 -46.51
N GLY A 770 -6.94 -13.45 -45.28
CA GLY A 770 -7.40 -14.80 -44.98
C GLY A 770 -6.37 -15.93 -45.16
N ASP A 771 -5.07 -15.64 -45.32
CA ASP A 771 -4.03 -16.67 -45.34
C ASP A 771 -3.74 -17.29 -43.95
N GLY A 772 -3.93 -16.53 -42.87
CA GLY A 772 -3.69 -16.92 -41.48
C GLY A 772 -2.42 -16.35 -40.80
N ILE A 773 -1.75 -15.37 -41.41
CA ILE A 773 -1.00 -14.29 -40.75
C ILE A 773 -2.04 -13.20 -40.35
N THR A 774 -1.67 -12.18 -39.56
CA THR A 774 -2.60 -11.08 -39.19
C THR A 774 -2.13 -9.76 -39.75
N ASP A 775 -3.05 -8.84 -39.96
CA ASP A 775 -2.79 -7.50 -40.52
C ASP A 775 -1.72 -6.75 -39.69
N SER A 776 -1.82 -6.81 -38.37
CA SER A 776 -0.82 -6.38 -37.37
C SER A 776 0.57 -7.06 -37.45
N THR A 777 0.67 -8.24 -38.08
CA THR A 777 1.92 -9.01 -38.28
C THR A 777 2.56 -8.74 -39.64
N GLU A 778 1.77 -8.59 -40.71
CA GLU A 778 2.28 -8.15 -42.02
C GLU A 778 2.51 -6.64 -42.05
N GLY A 779 1.46 -5.88 -41.75
CA GLY A 779 1.41 -4.43 -41.77
C GLY A 779 1.40 -3.83 -43.17
N THR A 780 1.32 -2.49 -43.19
CA THR A 780 1.10 -1.65 -44.39
C THR A 780 2.30 -1.52 -45.35
N THR A 781 3.08 -2.60 -45.53
CA THR A 781 4.16 -2.72 -46.54
C THR A 781 3.59 -3.19 -47.89
N ASP A 782 4.39 -3.11 -48.96
CA ASP A 782 4.08 -3.62 -50.32
C ASP A 782 5.42 -4.20 -50.82
N THR A 783 5.60 -5.52 -50.66
CA THR A 783 6.91 -6.20 -50.73
C THR A 783 7.39 -6.44 -52.16
N ASP A 784 6.59 -7.03 -53.05
CA ASP A 784 6.98 -7.24 -54.46
C ASP A 784 6.86 -5.95 -55.33
N GLY A 785 5.95 -5.03 -54.98
CA GLY A 785 5.69 -3.78 -55.70
C GLY A 785 4.59 -3.83 -56.78
N ASP A 786 3.71 -4.85 -56.81
CA ASP A 786 2.53 -4.98 -57.69
C ASP A 786 1.33 -4.18 -57.16
N SER A 787 1.20 -4.11 -55.84
CA SER A 787 0.07 -3.62 -55.03
C SER A 787 -1.19 -4.51 -55.13
N PRO A 788 -1.66 -5.14 -54.03
CA PRO A 788 -1.94 -4.47 -52.76
C PRO A 788 -0.81 -4.50 -51.70
N ALA A 789 -1.14 -4.13 -50.46
CA ALA A 789 -0.21 -4.21 -49.34
C ALA A 789 -0.13 -5.65 -48.82
N ASP A 790 0.92 -5.99 -48.08
CA ASP A 790 1.18 -7.36 -47.63
C ASP A 790 0.01 -7.93 -46.79
N TYR A 791 -0.61 -7.13 -45.91
CA TYR A 791 -1.87 -7.49 -45.18
C TYR A 791 -3.12 -7.71 -46.07
N LEU A 792 -2.94 -7.75 -47.39
CA LEU A 792 -3.96 -7.86 -48.43
C LEU A 792 -3.47 -8.74 -49.61
N ASP A 793 -2.33 -9.44 -49.50
CA ASP A 793 -1.75 -10.24 -50.61
C ASP A 793 -1.11 -11.58 -50.19
N THR A 794 -1.90 -12.67 -50.30
CA THR A 794 -1.58 -14.11 -50.13
C THR A 794 -0.29 -14.71 -50.76
N ASP A 795 0.56 -13.91 -51.40
CA ASP A 795 1.75 -14.26 -52.19
C ASP A 795 2.71 -13.02 -52.19
N SER A 796 3.05 -12.49 -51.00
CA SER A 796 3.62 -11.13 -50.76
C SER A 796 4.91 -10.81 -51.52
N ASP A 797 5.71 -11.81 -51.87
CA ASP A 797 6.95 -11.66 -52.66
C ASP A 797 6.79 -12.07 -54.15
N ASN A 798 5.66 -12.70 -54.48
CA ASN A 798 5.23 -13.13 -55.82
C ASN A 798 6.12 -14.20 -56.47
N ASP A 799 6.76 -15.07 -55.68
CA ASP A 799 7.47 -16.26 -56.18
C ASP A 799 6.50 -17.37 -56.65
N GLY A 800 5.28 -17.45 -56.09
CA GLY A 800 4.25 -18.44 -56.41
C GLY A 800 4.22 -19.71 -55.55
N ILE A 801 4.83 -19.67 -54.36
CA ILE A 801 4.43 -20.43 -53.18
C ILE A 801 3.19 -19.69 -52.59
N ALA A 802 3.17 -19.24 -51.33
CA ALA A 802 2.09 -18.49 -50.68
C ALA A 802 2.40 -18.39 -49.19
N ASP A 803 2.20 -17.21 -48.61
CA ASP A 803 2.64 -16.81 -47.27
C ASP A 803 2.29 -17.84 -46.19
N SER A 804 1.07 -18.39 -46.23
CA SER A 804 0.49 -19.45 -45.37
C SER A 804 1.22 -20.80 -45.40
N VAL A 805 2.16 -20.96 -46.33
CA VAL A 805 3.00 -22.14 -46.55
C VAL A 805 4.45 -21.86 -46.17
N GLU A 806 4.93 -20.64 -46.40
CA GLU A 806 6.27 -20.15 -46.01
C GLU A 806 6.38 -19.82 -44.53
N GLY A 807 5.40 -19.08 -44.00
CA GLY A 807 5.28 -18.69 -42.61
C GLY A 807 6.27 -17.63 -42.14
N THR A 808 6.06 -17.19 -40.90
CA THR A 808 6.73 -16.03 -40.27
C THR A 808 8.13 -16.32 -39.69
N GLU A 809 8.76 -17.44 -40.04
CA GLU A 809 10.13 -17.79 -39.62
C GLU A 809 11.17 -17.18 -40.59
N ASP A 810 12.41 -16.99 -40.14
CA ASP A 810 13.58 -16.53 -40.92
C ASP A 810 14.64 -17.66 -40.86
N VAL A 811 14.88 -18.34 -41.98
CA VAL A 811 15.64 -19.61 -42.02
C VAL A 811 17.14 -19.44 -42.31
N ASP A 812 17.51 -18.53 -43.21
CA ASP A 812 18.92 -18.20 -43.51
C ASP A 812 19.55 -17.21 -42.50
N GLY A 813 18.75 -16.27 -41.96
CA GLY A 813 19.18 -15.22 -41.04
C GLY A 813 19.52 -13.87 -41.68
N ASP A 814 19.05 -13.58 -42.89
CA ASP A 814 19.14 -12.29 -43.59
C ASP A 814 18.38 -11.18 -42.83
N GLY A 815 17.20 -11.53 -42.29
CA GLY A 815 16.29 -10.62 -41.60
C GLY A 815 14.96 -10.34 -42.34
N LEU A 816 14.66 -11.11 -43.39
CA LEU A 816 13.31 -11.25 -43.95
C LEU A 816 12.68 -12.56 -43.42
N PRO A 817 11.38 -12.58 -43.09
CA PRO A 817 10.66 -13.84 -42.91
C PRO A 817 10.42 -14.50 -44.27
N ASN A 818 10.28 -15.82 -44.32
CA ASN A 818 10.19 -16.60 -45.57
C ASN A 818 9.13 -16.05 -46.54
N TYR A 819 7.95 -15.64 -46.05
CA TYR A 819 6.86 -15.06 -46.87
C TYR A 819 7.20 -13.73 -47.57
N ARG A 820 8.40 -13.18 -47.32
CA ARG A 820 8.93 -11.96 -47.92
C ARG A 820 10.31 -12.17 -48.57
N ASP A 821 10.80 -13.41 -48.72
CA ASP A 821 12.16 -13.70 -49.22
C ASP A 821 12.26 -14.75 -50.34
N LEU A 822 12.64 -14.27 -51.53
CA LEU A 822 12.79 -14.98 -52.79
C LEU A 822 13.93 -16.04 -52.82
N ASP A 823 14.62 -16.35 -51.72
CA ASP A 823 15.82 -17.21 -51.64
C ASP A 823 16.00 -17.75 -50.19
N SER A 824 14.92 -18.21 -49.53
CA SER A 824 14.76 -18.38 -48.06
C SER A 824 15.80 -19.24 -47.32
N ASP A 825 16.60 -20.04 -48.03
CA ASP A 825 17.68 -20.86 -47.47
C ASP A 825 19.11 -20.31 -47.67
N GLY A 826 19.27 -19.25 -48.46
CA GLY A 826 20.53 -18.59 -48.78
C GLY A 826 21.48 -19.34 -49.74
N ASP A 827 21.05 -20.40 -50.46
CA ASP A 827 21.87 -21.10 -51.47
C ASP A 827 22.24 -20.18 -52.65
N GLY A 828 21.32 -19.30 -53.05
CA GLY A 828 21.39 -18.53 -54.29
C GLY A 828 20.60 -19.15 -55.45
N THR A 829 19.51 -19.86 -55.13
CA THR A 829 18.58 -20.50 -56.07
C THR A 829 17.15 -20.25 -55.62
N SER A 830 16.52 -19.21 -56.20
CA SER A 830 15.23 -18.70 -55.74
C SER A 830 14.09 -19.72 -55.65
N ASP A 831 13.19 -19.47 -54.71
CA ASP A 831 12.17 -20.41 -54.24
C ASP A 831 11.24 -20.89 -55.39
N GLU A 832 10.93 -20.04 -56.39
CA GLU A 832 10.14 -20.37 -57.62
C GLU A 832 10.74 -21.59 -58.35
N THR A 833 12.06 -21.74 -58.24
CA THR A 833 12.86 -22.78 -58.89
C THR A 833 13.01 -24.03 -58.04
N GLU A 834 13.03 -23.88 -56.72
CA GLU A 834 13.20 -24.94 -55.70
C GLU A 834 11.87 -25.65 -55.42
N GLY A 835 10.88 -24.88 -54.96
CA GLY A 835 9.51 -25.29 -54.65
C GLY A 835 9.36 -26.29 -53.49
N THR A 836 8.10 -26.49 -53.09
CA THR A 836 7.66 -27.28 -51.93
C THR A 836 7.80 -28.82 -52.03
N ASP A 837 8.68 -29.33 -52.91
CA ASP A 837 9.08 -30.76 -52.92
C ASP A 837 10.22 -31.01 -51.88
N ASP A 838 10.47 -32.27 -51.51
CA ASP A 838 11.61 -32.71 -50.66
C ASP A 838 12.47 -33.70 -51.48
N ALA A 839 13.70 -33.29 -51.81
CA ALA A 839 14.59 -33.99 -52.75
C ALA A 839 15.46 -35.09 -52.12
N ASP A 840 16.00 -34.87 -50.91
CA ASP A 840 16.84 -35.85 -50.18
C ASP A 840 15.99 -36.94 -49.50
N GLY A 841 14.87 -36.56 -48.90
CA GLY A 841 13.97 -37.39 -48.09
C GLY A 841 14.17 -37.26 -46.58
N ASP A 842 14.63 -36.10 -46.14
CA ASP A 842 14.95 -35.73 -44.75
C ASP A 842 13.71 -35.22 -43.98
N GLY A 843 12.95 -34.30 -44.60
CA GLY A 843 11.73 -33.71 -44.06
C GLY A 843 11.60 -32.20 -44.21
N VAL A 844 12.66 -31.49 -44.59
CA VAL A 844 12.64 -30.07 -44.97
C VAL A 844 12.27 -29.91 -46.47
N PRO A 845 11.45 -28.92 -46.87
CA PRO A 845 11.25 -28.57 -48.29
C PRO A 845 12.51 -27.95 -48.92
N ASN A 846 12.71 -28.07 -50.24
CA ASN A 846 13.96 -27.61 -50.87
C ASN A 846 14.25 -26.12 -50.60
N TYR A 847 13.24 -25.25 -50.67
CA TYR A 847 13.34 -23.80 -50.43
C TYR A 847 13.80 -23.41 -49.00
N LEU A 848 13.96 -24.38 -48.10
CA LEU A 848 14.46 -24.20 -46.73
C LEU A 848 15.68 -25.12 -46.41
N ASP A 849 16.32 -25.79 -47.39
CA ASP A 849 17.40 -26.80 -47.19
C ASP A 849 18.75 -26.48 -47.88
N SER A 850 19.50 -25.58 -47.24
CA SER A 850 20.85 -25.09 -47.61
C SER A 850 21.97 -26.13 -47.90
N ASP A 851 21.72 -27.44 -47.78
CA ASP A 851 22.69 -28.50 -48.13
C ASP A 851 22.44 -29.14 -49.54
N ASP A 852 21.27 -28.99 -50.21
CA ASP A 852 21.01 -29.56 -51.57
C ASP A 852 21.34 -28.64 -52.77
N SER A 853 22.28 -27.71 -52.58
CA SER A 853 22.88 -26.89 -53.65
C SER A 853 23.02 -27.63 -55.00
N THR A 854 22.26 -27.17 -56.03
CA THR A 854 21.82 -27.99 -57.20
C THR A 854 22.90 -28.35 -58.25
N SER A 855 24.03 -28.91 -57.82
CA SER A 855 25.31 -28.93 -58.55
C SER A 855 25.53 -30.11 -59.53
N ASN A 856 25.80 -29.80 -60.81
CA ASN A 856 26.06 -30.77 -61.90
C ASN A 856 27.15 -30.32 -62.92
#